data_AF-A0A4Q9HK10-F1
#
_entry.id   AF-A0A4Q9HK10-F1
#
_cell.length_a   1.000
_cell.length_b   1.000
_cell.length_c   1.000
_cell.angle_alpha   90.00
_cell.angle_beta   90.00
_cell.angle_gamma   90.00
#
_symmetry.space_group_name_H-M   'P 1'
#
loop_
_entity.id
_entity.type
_entity.pdbx_description
1 polymer ?
#
loop_
_entity_poly.entity_id
_entity_poly.type
_entity_poly.pdbx_seq_one_letter_code
_entity_poly.pdbx_strand_id
1 'polypeptide(L)'
;TWSKERLPEYMVPSALVVLDRLPLTANGKLDRRALPAPEFEAGAGRMPRTPREEVLCDLFAQVLGLGQVGIDDDFFDLGGHSLLATRLVSRIRSTLGIELPIRALFEAPTVAELAAWSDGDGPVRTPLEPRERPDRVPLSFAQQRLWFLHRLEGPSATYNIPWALRLRGRLDIEAMRAALADVVARHEALRTVFGETDGEPFQRVLAESAARPSLTVTPVAADGVQAALDEAAQYGFDLAAEAPVQARLFEVAPDEHVLLLLIHHIAGDGWSFAPLSRDLMAAYGARCAGVAPELAALPVQYADYTLWQRELLGEETAEDSLLNRQVGYWKEKLAGLPEQTPLPVDRPRSSVVSYEGDLITFEWDGELHAKLAGFARAEGVSMFMVLQAGLAALLSRLGAGDDVPIGTPIAGRTDEALDDLVGFFVNTLVMRTDVSGEPSLRELVGRVRETALGAYANQDVPFEHLVEVLNPKRSMAHHPLFQVSLGLQNAPDFRLDLPGLSVTPEEARTGTARFDLALHFQEKPQETADGGGFWGFVEYNSALFDASTVRNLVQRLAGLLTSAVTEPEREVTAFDLLRTGERFALLASAEAAAGEGTPGAVRAYILDPRLQLLPPGAPGDLYLAAAAGDSRDGLVPDPYGEPGGRMYRTGRRARWEAGGKLAYLDTAADPSGARAQSESASGSGSTSDSESTSDSESDFGTESEGTHREPVTTAERVLSEIFVELLELDGIGLDDDIFELGFHSLQAMRLVSRVRAALGVELPIRVLFEAPTVAEVAEWLDTSGGTPDLARLPLAVRERPDLVPLSFAQRRLWFLHRLEGPSATYNVPWAVRLSGRLDAGALRVALGDVVARHESLRTVFPEAAGEPYQLVVSGAEARPELETVAVDEAGLQAALDEAARYGFDLSSELPLRATLFRLGAEEHVLLLLIHHIVSDAWSFAPLSRDLMTSYEARCAGTAPELPALPVQYADYALWQSELLGDGDDSESVLARQIDYWKGQLAGLPERIELPTDRPRPAVASYRGDLLTFEWDAELHAGLEELARAEGASLFMVLQAGLAALLSRLGAGDDIPIGTPIAGRSDAALDDLVGFFLNTLVLRADTSGNPSFRELVGRVRETALGAYANQDVPFEHLVELLNPERSMAHHPLFQVSLSLDNAPDNDLRLGGLDIRPEGARTETARFDAFFSVSERRGVGGAAGGLAGLVEFSTDLFDRVSVERL
;
A
#
# COMPACT_ATOMS: atom_id res chain seq x y z
N THR A 1 -37.85 -15.64 21.05
CA THR A 1 -37.73 -16.99 20.45
C THR A 1 -36.44 -17.63 20.92
N TRP A 2 -36.42 -18.95 21.14
CA TRP A 2 -35.36 -19.69 21.88
C TRP A 2 -33.90 -19.24 21.64
N SER A 3 -33.53 -18.91 20.40
CA SER A 3 -32.18 -18.42 20.03
C SER A 3 -31.91 -16.99 20.50
N LYS A 4 -32.84 -16.03 20.26
CA LYS A 4 -32.74 -14.63 20.76
C LYS A 4 -32.77 -14.52 22.30
N GLU A 5 -33.09 -15.61 22.99
CA GLU A 5 -33.09 -15.71 24.46
C GLU A 5 -31.79 -16.35 25.01
N ARG A 6 -30.83 -16.72 24.14
CA ARG A 6 -29.62 -17.48 24.50
C ARG A 6 -28.34 -17.12 23.74
N LEU A 7 -28.43 -16.35 22.66
CA LEU A 7 -27.30 -15.95 21.82
C LEU A 7 -27.29 -14.42 21.65
N PRO A 8 -26.11 -13.77 21.51
CA PRO A 8 -26.00 -12.39 21.05
C PRO A 8 -26.70 -12.19 19.70
N GLU A 9 -27.19 -10.98 19.41
CA GLU A 9 -27.94 -10.65 18.19
C GLU A 9 -27.21 -11.10 16.92
N TYR A 10 -25.90 -10.80 16.81
CA TYR A 10 -25.04 -11.18 15.68
C TYR A 10 -24.80 -12.71 15.53
N MET A 11 -25.14 -13.51 16.54
CA MET A 11 -25.11 -14.98 16.49
C MET A 11 -26.47 -15.61 16.21
N VAL A 12 -27.52 -14.80 16.04
CA VAL A 12 -28.86 -15.29 15.67
C VAL A 12 -28.94 -15.41 14.14
N PRO A 13 -29.15 -16.61 13.56
CA PRO A 13 -29.19 -16.76 12.11
C PRO A 13 -30.31 -15.93 11.46
N SER A 14 -29.97 -15.15 10.44
CA SER A 14 -30.88 -14.24 9.73
C SER A 14 -32.05 -14.95 9.05
N ALA A 15 -31.91 -16.25 8.76
CA ALA A 15 -32.96 -17.11 8.23
C ALA A 15 -32.96 -18.48 8.94
N LEU A 16 -34.14 -19.08 9.11
CA LEU A 16 -34.33 -20.40 9.74
C LEU A 16 -35.19 -21.30 8.84
N VAL A 17 -34.54 -22.02 7.92
CA VAL A 17 -35.20 -22.95 6.99
C VAL A 17 -35.49 -24.29 7.68
N VAL A 18 -36.75 -24.70 7.72
CA VAL A 18 -37.19 -25.97 8.33
C VAL A 18 -37.17 -27.09 7.28
N LEU A 19 -36.57 -28.23 7.61
CA LEU A 19 -36.41 -29.39 6.73
C LEU A 19 -36.83 -30.68 7.44
N ASP A 20 -37.61 -31.54 6.77
CA ASP A 20 -38.00 -32.86 7.28
C ASP A 20 -36.79 -33.82 7.43
N ARG A 21 -35.76 -33.62 6.62
CA ARG A 21 -34.46 -34.31 6.69
C ARG A 21 -33.38 -33.47 6.01
N LEU A 22 -32.13 -33.61 6.46
CA LEU A 22 -30.99 -33.05 5.76
C LEU A 22 -30.73 -33.84 4.45
N PRO A 23 -30.49 -33.17 3.31
CA PRO A 23 -30.05 -33.84 2.08
C PRO A 23 -28.60 -34.31 2.25
N LEU A 24 -28.30 -35.51 1.76
CA LEU A 24 -26.96 -36.10 1.81
C LEU A 24 -26.51 -36.47 0.40
N THR A 25 -25.25 -36.17 0.11
CA THR A 25 -24.52 -36.61 -1.08
C THR A 25 -24.46 -38.14 -1.16
N ALA A 26 -24.10 -38.70 -2.32
CA ALA A 26 -23.87 -40.14 -2.49
C ALA A 26 -22.85 -40.73 -1.48
N ASN A 27 -21.93 -39.89 -0.99
CA ASN A 27 -20.90 -40.24 0.01
C ASN A 27 -21.35 -40.01 1.47
N GLY A 28 -22.64 -39.75 1.72
CA GLY A 28 -23.22 -39.61 3.07
C GLY A 28 -22.91 -38.30 3.80
N LYS A 29 -22.18 -37.37 3.17
CA LYS A 29 -21.94 -36.00 3.70
C LYS A 29 -23.12 -35.09 3.37
N LEU A 30 -23.37 -34.07 4.20
CA LEU A 30 -24.37 -33.02 3.96
C LEU A 30 -24.19 -32.41 2.57
N ASP A 31 -25.25 -32.46 1.76
CA ASP A 31 -25.26 -31.84 0.44
C ASP A 31 -25.68 -30.38 0.56
N ARG A 32 -24.70 -29.48 0.56
CA ARG A 32 -24.95 -28.03 0.67
C ARG A 32 -25.62 -27.44 -0.57
N ARG A 33 -25.43 -28.03 -1.76
CA ARG A 33 -26.04 -27.55 -3.01
C ARG A 33 -27.50 -28.01 -3.14
N ALA A 34 -27.87 -29.10 -2.46
CA ALA A 34 -29.25 -29.58 -2.37
C ALA A 34 -30.04 -29.05 -1.15
N LEU A 35 -29.45 -28.19 -0.31
CA LEU A 35 -30.23 -27.38 0.64
C LEU A 35 -31.02 -26.32 -0.14
N PRO A 36 -32.28 -26.01 0.23
CA PRO A 36 -32.97 -24.85 -0.32
C PRO A 36 -32.18 -23.59 -0.04
N ALA A 37 -32.01 -22.74 -1.06
CA ALA A 37 -31.49 -21.40 -0.87
C ALA A 37 -32.37 -20.66 0.15
N PRO A 38 -31.79 -19.94 1.14
CA PRO A 38 -32.59 -19.09 2.01
C PRO A 38 -33.20 -17.97 1.17
N GLU A 39 -34.53 -17.80 1.23
CA GLU A 39 -35.22 -16.66 0.63
C GLU A 39 -34.92 -15.42 1.48
N PHE A 40 -33.82 -14.74 1.15
CA PHE A 40 -33.47 -13.44 1.71
C PHE A 40 -34.33 -12.36 1.03
N GLU A 41 -35.45 -11.99 1.66
CA GLU A 41 -36.12 -10.74 1.32
C GLU A 41 -35.13 -9.59 1.59
N ALA A 42 -34.88 -8.75 0.58
CA ALA A 42 -34.14 -7.50 0.75
C ALA A 42 -34.83 -6.71 1.88
N GLY A 43 -34.03 -6.26 2.85
CA GLY A 43 -34.40 -6.13 4.27
C GLY A 43 -35.89 -5.96 4.57
N ALA A 44 -36.48 -6.90 5.32
CA ALA A 44 -37.84 -6.82 5.86
C ALA A 44 -38.02 -5.74 6.96
N GLY A 45 -37.23 -4.66 6.91
CA GLY A 45 -37.60 -3.38 7.48
C GLY A 45 -38.89 -2.91 6.83
N ARG A 46 -39.79 -2.34 7.64
CA ARG A 46 -41.15 -2.06 7.19
C ARG A 46 -41.13 -0.91 6.17
N MET A 47 -41.94 -1.01 5.12
CA MET A 47 -42.20 0.14 4.25
C MET A 47 -42.87 1.28 5.05
N PRO A 48 -42.65 2.56 4.70
CA PRO A 48 -43.32 3.68 5.35
C PRO A 48 -44.85 3.53 5.34
N ARG A 49 -45.45 3.72 6.51
CA ARG A 49 -46.88 3.47 6.79
C ARG A 49 -47.66 4.76 6.91
N THR A 50 -46.96 5.89 7.00
CA THR A 50 -47.45 7.25 7.16
C THR A 50 -46.61 8.20 6.28
N PRO A 51 -47.18 9.33 5.82
CA PRO A 51 -46.42 10.33 5.07
C PRO A 51 -45.24 10.96 5.85
N ARG A 52 -45.26 10.89 7.20
CA ARG A 52 -44.13 11.34 8.03
C ARG A 52 -42.97 10.35 7.97
N GLU A 53 -43.23 9.04 7.98
CA GLU A 53 -42.20 8.02 7.74
C GLU A 53 -41.67 8.09 6.30
N GLU A 54 -42.55 8.32 5.31
CA GLU A 54 -42.19 8.45 3.89
C GLU A 54 -41.19 9.59 3.66
N VAL A 55 -41.49 10.81 4.13
CA VAL A 55 -40.58 11.96 4.04
C VAL A 55 -39.31 11.75 4.88
N LEU A 56 -39.38 11.07 6.02
CA LEU A 56 -38.18 10.76 6.81
C LEU A 56 -37.25 9.75 6.10
N CYS A 57 -37.79 8.72 5.44
CA CYS A 57 -37.03 7.81 4.58
C CYS A 57 -36.34 8.56 3.43
N ASP A 58 -37.06 9.44 2.72
CA ASP A 58 -36.49 10.27 1.66
C ASP A 58 -35.36 11.16 2.17
N LEU A 59 -35.53 11.79 3.34
CA LEU A 59 -34.51 12.66 3.94
C LEU A 59 -33.28 11.88 4.44
N PHE A 60 -33.45 10.68 4.99
CA PHE A 60 -32.35 9.77 5.31
C PHE A 60 -31.58 9.43 4.02
N ALA A 61 -32.27 8.92 3.00
CA ALA A 61 -31.68 8.51 1.73
C ALA A 61 -30.88 9.64 1.06
N GLN A 62 -31.45 10.85 0.97
CA GLN A 62 -30.80 12.03 0.40
C GLN A 62 -29.58 12.54 1.19
N VAL A 63 -29.54 12.33 2.51
CA VAL A 63 -28.43 12.78 3.37
C VAL A 63 -27.30 11.74 3.40
N LEU A 64 -27.64 10.45 3.29
CA LEU A 64 -26.70 9.34 3.25
C LEU A 64 -26.19 9.00 1.83
N GLY A 65 -26.80 9.57 0.79
CA GLY A 65 -26.45 9.29 -0.62
C GLY A 65 -26.99 7.95 -1.14
N LEU A 66 -27.99 7.37 -0.47
CA LEU A 66 -28.52 6.04 -0.76
C LEU A 66 -29.76 6.11 -1.66
N GLY A 67 -30.01 5.03 -2.42
CA GLY A 67 -31.16 4.94 -3.34
C GLY A 67 -32.52 4.72 -2.64
N GLN A 68 -32.53 4.10 -1.46
CA GLN A 68 -33.71 3.89 -0.62
C GLN A 68 -33.27 3.59 0.83
N VAL A 69 -34.13 3.90 1.80
CA VAL A 69 -33.96 3.56 3.23
C VAL A 69 -35.32 3.08 3.79
N GLY A 70 -35.34 1.97 4.52
CA GLY A 70 -36.52 1.41 5.20
C GLY A 70 -36.78 2.05 6.57
N ILE A 71 -37.98 1.88 7.16
CA ILE A 71 -38.27 2.61 8.43
C ILE A 71 -37.50 2.08 9.65
N ASP A 72 -36.99 0.86 9.56
CA ASP A 72 -36.31 0.15 10.65
C ASP A 72 -34.78 0.18 10.51
N ASP A 73 -34.27 0.88 9.49
CA ASP A 73 -32.84 1.03 9.26
C ASP A 73 -32.28 2.13 10.17
N ASP A 74 -31.14 1.87 10.81
CA ASP A 74 -30.47 2.81 11.72
C ASP A 74 -29.56 3.77 10.95
N PHE A 75 -29.65 5.06 11.28
CA PHE A 75 -28.93 6.15 10.60
C PHE A 75 -27.40 5.97 10.58
N PHE A 76 -26.81 5.50 11.69
CA PHE A 76 -25.37 5.34 11.85
C PHE A 76 -24.89 4.03 11.22
N ASP A 77 -25.71 2.99 11.27
CA ASP A 77 -25.50 1.71 10.61
C ASP A 77 -25.37 1.82 9.08
N LEU A 78 -26.01 2.85 8.50
CA LEU A 78 -25.96 3.23 7.09
C LEU A 78 -24.82 4.24 6.76
N GLY A 79 -23.86 4.46 7.66
CA GLY A 79 -22.74 5.39 7.46
C GLY A 79 -22.99 6.83 7.92
N GLY A 80 -24.12 7.09 8.59
CA GLY A 80 -24.42 8.39 9.17
C GLY A 80 -23.43 8.79 10.27
N HIS A 81 -22.89 10.01 10.20
CA HIS A 81 -22.02 10.58 11.22
C HIS A 81 -22.55 11.93 11.73
N SER A 82 -21.97 12.48 12.81
CA SER A 82 -22.51 13.64 13.55
C SER A 82 -22.80 14.90 12.70
N LEU A 83 -22.12 15.07 11.56
CA LEU A 83 -22.40 16.15 10.61
C LEU A 83 -23.60 15.85 9.71
N LEU A 84 -23.71 14.63 9.18
CA LEU A 84 -24.90 14.18 8.43
C LEU A 84 -26.13 14.18 9.34
N ALA A 85 -25.99 13.79 10.61
CA ALA A 85 -27.02 13.96 11.64
C ALA A 85 -27.49 15.41 11.78
N THR A 86 -26.56 16.37 11.78
CA THR A 86 -26.88 17.80 11.86
C THR A 86 -27.58 18.31 10.60
N ARG A 87 -27.16 17.87 9.41
CA ARG A 87 -27.81 18.15 8.12
C ARG A 87 -29.22 17.55 8.04
N LEU A 88 -29.39 16.30 8.48
CA LEU A 88 -30.68 15.61 8.54
C LEU A 88 -31.66 16.35 9.45
N VAL A 89 -31.24 16.73 10.68
CA VAL A 89 -32.04 17.57 11.58
C VAL A 89 -32.44 18.89 10.91
N SER A 90 -31.52 19.54 10.18
CA SER A 90 -31.83 20.78 9.46
C SER A 90 -32.84 20.58 8.32
N ARG A 91 -32.78 19.47 7.57
CA ARG A 91 -33.76 19.17 6.51
C ARG A 91 -35.11 18.71 7.04
N ILE A 92 -35.14 18.02 8.17
CA ILE A 92 -36.38 17.71 8.89
C ILE A 92 -37.05 19.02 9.35
N ARG A 93 -36.27 19.99 9.84
CA ARG A 93 -36.75 21.35 10.14
C ARG A 93 -37.34 22.04 8.89
N SER A 94 -36.61 22.10 7.77
CA SER A 94 -37.08 22.81 6.57
C SER A 94 -38.25 22.12 5.85
N THR A 95 -38.30 20.79 5.85
CA THR A 95 -39.30 20.01 5.09
C THR A 95 -40.57 19.69 5.89
N LEU A 96 -40.44 19.37 7.19
CA LEU A 96 -41.56 18.97 8.05
C LEU A 96 -41.96 20.05 9.06
N GLY A 97 -41.14 21.08 9.29
CA GLY A 97 -41.39 22.11 10.29
C GLY A 97 -41.17 21.64 11.74
N ILE A 98 -40.44 20.54 11.94
CA ILE A 98 -40.23 19.90 13.25
C ILE A 98 -38.80 20.18 13.73
N GLU A 99 -38.66 20.76 14.92
CA GLU A 99 -37.37 20.98 15.57
C GLU A 99 -36.98 19.73 16.40
N LEU A 100 -36.18 18.84 15.82
CA LEU A 100 -35.60 17.70 16.54
C LEU A 100 -34.28 18.10 17.21
N PRO A 101 -34.07 17.86 18.51
CA PRO A 101 -32.74 17.98 19.10
C PRO A 101 -31.84 16.86 18.57
N ILE A 102 -30.55 17.13 18.30
CA ILE A 102 -29.62 16.11 17.78
C ILE A 102 -29.54 14.85 18.67
N ARG A 103 -29.75 15.00 19.99
CA ARG A 103 -29.91 13.89 20.94
C ARG A 103 -31.00 12.90 20.55
N ALA A 104 -32.13 13.36 19.99
CA ALA A 104 -33.22 12.47 19.57
C ALA A 104 -32.76 11.45 18.53
N LEU A 105 -31.91 11.86 17.57
CA LEU A 105 -31.36 10.93 16.56
C LEU A 105 -30.37 9.91 17.16
N PHE A 106 -29.74 10.20 18.31
CA PHE A 106 -28.89 9.25 19.04
C PHE A 106 -29.65 8.40 20.09
N GLU A 107 -30.93 8.69 20.33
CA GLU A 107 -31.83 7.95 21.23
C GLU A 107 -32.93 7.19 20.46
N ALA A 108 -33.18 7.58 19.21
CA ALA A 108 -34.11 7.02 18.24
C ALA A 108 -33.47 7.11 16.84
N PRO A 109 -32.53 6.20 16.50
CA PRO A 109 -31.75 6.29 15.27
C PRO A 109 -32.49 5.79 14.02
N THR A 110 -33.62 5.09 14.17
CA THR A 110 -34.45 4.63 13.05
C THR A 110 -35.58 5.61 12.71
N VAL A 111 -36.00 5.61 11.44
CA VAL A 111 -37.14 6.44 10.98
C VAL A 111 -38.43 6.10 11.73
N ALA A 112 -38.67 4.85 12.09
CA ALA A 112 -39.86 4.42 12.84
C ALA A 112 -39.93 5.03 14.25
N GLU A 113 -38.78 5.22 14.89
CA GLU A 113 -38.68 5.82 16.23
C GLU A 113 -38.75 7.35 16.14
N LEU A 114 -38.12 7.98 15.14
CA LEU A 114 -38.26 9.42 14.86
C LEU A 114 -39.69 9.82 14.43
N ALA A 115 -40.40 8.93 13.73
CA ALA A 115 -41.81 9.12 13.41
C ALA A 115 -42.71 9.01 14.64
N ALA A 116 -42.30 8.24 15.66
CA ALA A 116 -42.95 8.17 16.96
C ALA A 116 -42.53 9.28 17.93
N TRP A 117 -41.42 9.99 17.65
CA TRP A 117 -40.92 11.10 18.47
C TRP A 117 -41.87 12.31 18.38
N SER A 118 -42.75 12.44 19.38
CA SER A 118 -43.72 13.54 19.45
C SER A 118 -43.01 14.89 19.62
N ASP A 119 -43.39 15.86 18.81
CA ASP A 119 -42.88 17.23 18.81
C ASP A 119 -42.83 17.80 20.25
N GLY A 120 -41.66 18.26 20.68
CA GLY A 120 -41.55 19.01 21.94
C GLY A 120 -42.10 20.43 21.76
N ASP A 121 -42.60 21.04 22.85
CA ASP A 121 -43.11 22.44 22.88
C ASP A 121 -42.01 23.52 22.69
N GLY A 122 -40.95 23.21 21.93
CA GLY A 122 -39.86 24.13 21.59
C GLY A 122 -40.21 25.01 20.39
N PRO A 123 -39.79 26.30 20.37
CA PRO A 123 -39.96 27.15 19.19
C PRO A 123 -39.05 26.67 18.05
N VAL A 124 -39.64 26.42 16.88
CA VAL A 124 -38.91 26.11 15.64
C VAL A 124 -37.99 27.28 15.26
N ARG A 125 -36.74 27.01 14.87
CA ARG A 125 -35.79 28.07 14.49
C ARG A 125 -36.25 28.80 13.23
N THR A 126 -36.14 30.13 13.24
CA THR A 126 -36.37 30.99 12.06
C THR A 126 -35.46 30.57 10.89
N PRO A 127 -35.97 30.43 9.65
CA PRO A 127 -35.13 30.09 8.49
C PRO A 127 -34.14 31.21 8.13
N LEU A 128 -33.04 30.81 7.49
CA LEU A 128 -32.05 31.71 6.94
C LEU A 128 -32.52 32.22 5.57
N GLU A 129 -32.84 33.52 5.52
CA GLU A 129 -33.33 34.23 4.33
C GLU A 129 -32.58 35.58 4.22
N PRO A 130 -32.43 36.16 3.01
CA PRO A 130 -31.80 37.48 2.82
C PRO A 130 -32.35 38.55 3.77
N ARG A 131 -31.46 39.32 4.41
CA ARG A 131 -31.83 40.31 5.43
C ARG A 131 -31.63 41.74 4.94
N GLU A 132 -32.42 42.67 5.48
CA GLU A 132 -32.16 44.10 5.27
C GLU A 132 -30.86 44.49 6.01
N ARG A 133 -29.86 44.97 5.25
CA ARG A 133 -28.51 45.20 5.77
C ARG A 133 -28.39 46.62 6.35
N PRO A 134 -27.97 46.80 7.62
CA PRO A 134 -27.66 48.11 8.17
C PRO A 134 -26.39 48.70 7.56
N ASP A 135 -26.22 50.04 7.65
CA ASP A 135 -25.03 50.80 7.19
C ASP A 135 -23.69 50.25 7.71
N ARG A 136 -23.73 49.55 8.86
CA ARG A 136 -22.63 48.77 9.43
C ARG A 136 -23.17 47.38 9.78
N VAL A 137 -22.89 46.39 8.94
CA VAL A 137 -23.15 44.99 9.26
C VAL A 137 -22.19 44.60 10.40
N PRO A 138 -22.65 44.06 11.54
CA PRO A 138 -21.74 43.61 12.60
C PRO A 138 -20.87 42.45 12.12
N LEU A 139 -19.81 42.12 12.85
CA LEU A 139 -19.11 40.84 12.64
C LEU A 139 -19.99 39.68 13.12
N SER A 140 -19.84 38.50 12.50
CA SER A 140 -20.27 37.26 13.15
C SER A 140 -19.40 37.05 14.39
N PHE A 141 -19.89 36.32 15.38
CA PHE A 141 -19.09 36.11 16.59
C PHE A 141 -17.80 35.31 16.32
N ALA A 142 -17.80 34.45 15.30
CA ALA A 142 -16.60 33.79 14.80
C ALA A 142 -15.59 34.79 14.23
N GLN A 143 -16.03 35.77 13.42
CA GLN A 143 -15.15 36.84 12.95
C GLN A 143 -14.67 37.76 14.08
N GLN A 144 -15.50 38.04 15.10
CA GLN A 144 -15.12 38.87 16.25
C GLN A 144 -13.87 38.31 16.95
N ARG A 145 -13.74 36.99 17.05
CA ARG A 145 -12.53 36.29 17.53
C ARG A 145 -11.28 36.67 16.74
N LEU A 146 -11.30 36.43 15.44
CA LEU A 146 -10.11 36.61 14.59
C LEU A 146 -9.75 38.10 14.45
N TRP A 147 -10.75 38.99 14.48
CA TRP A 147 -10.51 40.43 14.59
C TRP A 147 -9.85 40.81 15.92
N PHE A 148 -10.32 40.28 17.05
CA PHE A 148 -9.70 40.56 18.37
C PHE A 148 -8.24 40.08 18.42
N LEU A 149 -7.95 38.86 17.96
CA LEU A 149 -6.58 38.33 17.91
C LEU A 149 -5.69 39.16 16.97
N HIS A 150 -6.17 39.50 15.77
CA HIS A 150 -5.47 40.40 14.84
C HIS A 150 -5.22 41.80 15.44
N ARG A 151 -6.13 42.32 16.26
CA ARG A 151 -5.96 43.62 16.96
C ARG A 151 -4.99 43.53 18.15
N LEU A 152 -4.75 42.34 18.70
CA LEU A 152 -3.82 42.07 19.81
C LEU A 152 -2.39 41.76 19.31
N GLU A 153 -2.27 41.00 18.23
CA GLU A 153 -1.02 40.44 17.69
C GLU A 153 -0.50 41.22 16.47
N GLY A 154 -1.40 41.80 15.67
CA GLY A 154 -1.12 42.42 14.39
C GLY A 154 -1.34 41.48 13.19
N PRO A 155 -0.90 41.88 11.97
CA PRO A 155 -0.86 41.00 10.81
C PRO A 155 0.08 39.82 11.03
N SER A 156 -0.41 38.59 10.89
CA SER A 156 0.36 37.35 11.05
C SER A 156 -0.16 36.26 10.12
N ALA A 157 0.61 35.19 9.95
CA ALA A 157 0.22 34.01 9.15
C ALA A 157 -0.53 32.92 9.93
N THR A 158 -0.70 33.10 11.25
CA THR A 158 -1.29 32.12 12.19
C THR A 158 -2.70 31.67 11.81
N TYR A 159 -3.42 32.48 11.04
CA TYR A 159 -4.76 32.20 10.52
C TYR A 159 -4.83 32.33 8.99
N ASN A 160 -3.72 32.09 8.29
CA ASN A 160 -3.74 31.87 6.85
C ASN A 160 -4.15 30.44 6.51
N ILE A 161 -4.80 30.31 5.35
CA ILE A 161 -5.11 29.04 4.70
C ILE A 161 -4.47 29.10 3.29
N PRO A 162 -3.26 28.54 3.12
CA PRO A 162 -2.62 28.46 1.81
C PRO A 162 -3.22 27.29 1.01
N TRP A 163 -3.57 27.54 -0.25
CA TRP A 163 -3.97 26.51 -1.20
C TRP A 163 -3.08 26.59 -2.43
N ALA A 164 -2.11 25.67 -2.52
CA ALA A 164 -1.11 25.62 -3.58
C ALA A 164 -1.42 24.49 -4.57
N LEU A 165 -1.25 24.78 -5.86
CA LEU A 165 -1.59 23.92 -6.98
C LEU A 165 -0.52 24.03 -8.07
N ARG A 166 0.18 22.94 -8.39
CA ARG A 166 1.04 22.88 -9.58
C ARG A 166 0.17 22.62 -10.82
N LEU A 167 0.39 23.45 -11.84
CA LEU A 167 -0.34 23.48 -13.09
C LEU A 167 0.63 23.16 -14.23
N ARG A 168 0.47 22.00 -14.87
CA ARG A 168 1.27 21.54 -16.02
C ARG A 168 0.44 21.66 -17.29
N GLY A 169 0.98 22.35 -18.30
CA GLY A 169 0.31 22.66 -19.56
C GLY A 169 0.19 24.17 -19.82
N ARG A 170 -0.59 24.54 -20.84
CA ARG A 170 -0.64 25.93 -21.34
C ARG A 170 -1.67 26.78 -20.59
N LEU A 171 -1.23 27.39 -19.49
CA LEU A 171 -2.03 28.30 -18.68
C LEU A 171 -2.33 29.62 -19.42
N ASP A 172 -3.61 30.04 -19.44
CA ASP A 172 -3.97 31.42 -19.77
C ASP A 172 -4.03 32.27 -18.48
N ILE A 173 -2.96 33.03 -18.25
CA ILE A 173 -2.77 33.85 -17.06
C ILE A 173 -3.85 34.96 -16.94
N GLU A 174 -4.36 35.49 -18.05
CA GLU A 174 -5.38 36.54 -18.01
C GLU A 174 -6.80 35.96 -17.87
N ALA A 175 -7.06 34.76 -18.40
CA ALA A 175 -8.27 34.01 -18.07
C ALA A 175 -8.30 33.62 -16.59
N MET A 176 -7.15 33.19 -16.02
CA MET A 176 -7.00 32.91 -14.58
C MET A 176 -7.21 34.17 -13.73
N ARG A 177 -6.60 35.30 -14.11
CA ARG A 177 -6.80 36.60 -13.45
C ARG A 177 -8.26 37.04 -13.46
N ALA A 178 -8.96 36.82 -14.58
CA ALA A 178 -10.38 37.14 -14.70
C ALA A 178 -11.26 36.18 -13.87
N ALA A 179 -10.97 34.88 -13.88
CA ALA A 179 -11.70 33.86 -13.13
C ALA A 179 -11.64 34.10 -11.62
N LEU A 180 -10.45 34.38 -11.09
CA LEU A 180 -10.26 34.77 -9.68
C LEU A 180 -11.07 36.03 -9.31
N ALA A 181 -11.18 37.00 -10.23
CA ALA A 181 -11.99 38.20 -10.01
C ALA A 181 -13.51 37.91 -10.04
N ASP A 182 -13.98 36.95 -10.83
CA ASP A 182 -15.38 36.51 -10.84
C ASP A 182 -15.76 35.77 -9.54
N VAL A 183 -14.88 34.90 -9.05
CA VAL A 183 -15.05 34.18 -7.77
C VAL A 183 -15.09 35.15 -6.58
N VAL A 184 -14.19 36.14 -6.53
CA VAL A 184 -14.18 37.18 -5.48
C VAL A 184 -15.34 38.18 -5.62
N ALA A 185 -15.84 38.42 -6.84
CA ALA A 185 -17.07 39.19 -7.03
C ALA A 185 -18.30 38.45 -6.44
N ARG A 186 -18.40 37.14 -6.70
CA ARG A 186 -19.49 36.26 -6.26
C ARG A 186 -19.58 36.10 -4.73
N HIS A 187 -18.47 35.85 -4.06
CA HIS A 187 -18.43 35.53 -2.62
C HIS A 187 -18.05 36.75 -1.78
N GLU A 188 -19.02 37.38 -1.11
CA GLU A 188 -18.80 38.67 -0.42
C GLU A 188 -17.76 38.59 0.70
N ALA A 189 -17.59 37.44 1.34
CA ALA A 189 -16.58 37.22 2.39
C ALA A 189 -15.15 37.50 1.89
N LEU A 190 -14.82 37.03 0.68
CA LEU A 190 -13.49 37.22 0.07
C LEU A 190 -13.17 38.69 -0.25
N ARG A 191 -14.19 39.55 -0.34
CA ARG A 191 -14.05 41.01 -0.55
C ARG A 191 -14.54 41.85 0.63
N THR A 192 -14.55 41.29 1.84
CA THR A 192 -14.93 42.02 3.07
C THR A 192 -13.71 42.43 3.87
N VAL A 193 -13.65 43.70 4.27
CA VAL A 193 -12.64 44.24 5.20
C VAL A 193 -13.30 44.66 6.51
N PHE A 194 -12.54 44.72 7.59
CA PHE A 194 -13.06 44.79 8.95
C PHE A 194 -12.76 46.17 9.57
N GLY A 195 -13.80 46.92 9.88
CA GLY A 195 -13.69 48.23 10.51
C GLY A 195 -13.97 48.17 12.01
N GLU A 196 -13.54 49.19 12.73
CA GLU A 196 -13.94 49.46 14.12
C GLU A 196 -14.36 50.93 14.22
N THR A 197 -15.45 51.23 14.92
CA THR A 197 -15.83 52.62 15.20
C THR A 197 -16.61 52.70 16.52
N ASP A 198 -16.24 53.66 17.37
CA ASP A 198 -16.80 53.84 18.73
C ASP A 198 -16.62 52.60 19.65
N GLY A 199 -15.70 51.69 19.29
CA GLY A 199 -15.44 50.41 19.96
C GLY A 199 -16.10 49.19 19.31
N GLU A 200 -17.09 49.40 18.44
CA GLU A 200 -17.83 48.32 17.78
C GLU A 200 -17.17 47.91 16.45
N PRO A 201 -16.86 46.61 16.24
CA PRO A 201 -16.33 46.12 14.98
C PRO A 201 -17.45 45.84 13.96
N PHE A 202 -17.21 46.13 12.67
CA PHE A 202 -18.18 45.95 11.59
C PHE A 202 -17.54 45.44 10.28
N GLN A 203 -18.32 44.66 9.53
CA GLN A 203 -17.98 44.18 8.18
C GLN A 203 -18.23 45.30 7.17
N ARG A 204 -17.25 45.55 6.30
CA ARG A 204 -17.34 46.45 5.15
C ARG A 204 -17.06 45.66 3.88
N VAL A 205 -18.12 45.15 3.26
CA VAL A 205 -18.05 44.54 1.93
C VAL A 205 -17.59 45.58 0.92
N LEU A 206 -16.51 45.32 0.20
CA LEU A 206 -16.00 46.17 -0.86
C LEU A 206 -16.77 45.96 -2.17
N ALA A 207 -16.79 46.99 -3.01
CA ALA A 207 -17.29 46.88 -4.38
C ALA A 207 -16.33 46.04 -5.23
N GLU A 208 -16.87 45.24 -6.16
CA GLU A 208 -16.14 44.32 -7.05
C GLU A 208 -14.94 44.97 -7.76
N SER A 209 -15.07 46.24 -8.17
CA SER A 209 -14.02 47.00 -8.85
C SER A 209 -12.88 47.46 -7.95
N ALA A 210 -13.09 47.47 -6.62
CA ALA A 210 -12.10 47.85 -5.62
C ALA A 210 -11.41 46.65 -4.94
N ALA A 211 -11.95 45.43 -5.12
CA ALA A 211 -11.48 44.20 -4.46
C ALA A 211 -11.14 43.08 -5.44
N ARG A 212 -10.66 43.43 -6.65
CA ARG A 212 -10.12 42.42 -7.58
C ARG A 212 -8.82 41.85 -7.02
N PRO A 213 -8.67 40.51 -6.87
CA PRO A 213 -7.45 39.91 -6.36
C PRO A 213 -6.28 40.17 -7.32
N SER A 214 -5.13 40.57 -6.79
CA SER A 214 -3.90 40.76 -7.54
C SER A 214 -3.20 39.42 -7.78
N LEU A 215 -3.38 38.82 -8.97
CA LEU A 215 -2.56 37.69 -9.40
C LEU A 215 -1.14 38.16 -9.74
N THR A 216 -0.19 37.99 -8.81
CA THR A 216 1.22 38.37 -8.99
C THR A 216 1.99 37.22 -9.62
N VAL A 217 2.63 37.45 -10.76
CA VAL A 217 3.44 36.43 -11.47
C VAL A 217 4.92 36.64 -11.16
N THR A 218 5.60 35.58 -10.70
CA THR A 218 7.00 35.61 -10.28
C THR A 218 7.75 34.41 -10.87
N PRO A 219 8.74 34.61 -11.76
CA PRO A 219 9.62 33.52 -12.20
C PRO A 219 10.44 32.97 -11.04
N VAL A 220 10.50 31.64 -10.91
CA VAL A 220 11.28 30.94 -9.88
C VAL A 220 11.99 29.74 -10.50
N ALA A 221 13.18 29.39 -9.99
CA ALA A 221 13.84 28.14 -10.37
C ALA A 221 13.14 26.95 -9.69
N ALA A 222 13.17 25.77 -10.34
CA ALA A 222 12.44 24.58 -9.88
C ALA A 222 12.84 24.11 -8.46
N ASP A 223 14.10 24.30 -8.08
CA ASP A 223 14.65 24.05 -6.74
C ASP A 223 14.24 25.10 -5.69
N GLY A 224 13.84 26.29 -6.12
CA GLY A 224 13.38 27.39 -5.28
C GLY A 224 11.87 27.42 -5.00
N VAL A 225 11.07 26.55 -5.64
CA VAL A 225 9.60 26.58 -5.57
C VAL A 225 9.07 26.49 -4.13
N GLN A 226 9.53 25.51 -3.35
CA GLN A 226 9.03 25.30 -1.98
C GLN A 226 9.31 26.51 -1.07
N ALA A 227 10.53 27.05 -1.13
CA ALA A 227 10.90 28.22 -0.33
C ALA A 227 10.06 29.46 -0.70
N ALA A 228 9.73 29.62 -1.98
CA ALA A 228 8.88 30.72 -2.45
C ALA A 228 7.39 30.52 -2.08
N LEU A 229 6.91 29.28 -2.00
CA LEU A 229 5.58 28.94 -1.46
C LEU A 229 5.48 29.24 0.03
N ASP A 230 6.46 28.80 0.82
CA ASP A 230 6.48 29.00 2.28
C ASP A 230 6.64 30.49 2.65
N GLU A 231 7.53 31.23 1.98
CA GLU A 231 7.64 32.69 2.14
C GLU A 231 6.32 33.41 1.79
N ALA A 232 5.61 32.94 0.77
CA ALA A 232 4.32 33.52 0.39
C ALA A 232 3.18 33.15 1.36
N ALA A 233 3.15 31.94 1.89
CA ALA A 233 2.19 31.49 2.90
C ALA A 233 2.32 32.28 4.21
N GLN A 234 3.51 32.80 4.51
CA GLN A 234 3.82 33.63 5.69
C GLN A 234 3.31 35.09 5.60
N TYR A 235 2.57 35.48 4.56
CA TYR A 235 2.07 36.84 4.40
C TYR A 235 0.98 37.22 5.42
N GLY A 236 1.24 38.19 6.30
CA GLY A 236 0.24 38.73 7.22
C GLY A 236 -0.64 39.81 6.58
N PHE A 237 -1.94 39.52 6.45
CA PHE A 237 -2.96 40.45 5.94
C PHE A 237 -3.25 41.61 6.92
N ASP A 238 -3.41 42.84 6.41
CA ASP A 238 -4.02 43.95 7.17
C ASP A 238 -5.55 43.92 6.96
N LEU A 239 -6.27 43.25 7.88
CA LEU A 239 -7.71 43.04 7.77
C LEU A 239 -8.53 44.35 7.82
N ALA A 240 -7.92 45.48 8.21
CA ALA A 240 -8.59 46.79 8.23
C ALA A 240 -8.62 47.48 6.85
N ALA A 241 -7.64 47.17 6.01
CA ALA A 241 -7.37 47.85 4.74
C ALA A 241 -7.43 46.92 3.51
N GLU A 242 -7.11 45.64 3.68
CA GLU A 242 -6.92 44.66 2.62
C GLU A 242 -8.02 43.60 2.63
N ALA A 243 -8.40 43.11 1.44
CA ALA A 243 -9.28 41.96 1.31
C ALA A 243 -8.54 40.67 1.76
N PRO A 244 -9.20 39.74 2.47
CA PRO A 244 -8.59 38.54 3.05
C PRO A 244 -8.26 37.43 2.02
N VAL A 245 -7.81 37.80 0.82
CA VAL A 245 -7.41 36.89 -0.26
C VAL A 245 -6.29 37.48 -1.14
N GLN A 246 -5.24 36.71 -1.41
CA GLN A 246 -4.19 37.01 -2.39
C GLN A 246 -3.96 35.81 -3.32
N ALA A 247 -3.53 36.07 -4.55
CA ALA A 247 -3.13 35.03 -5.50
C ALA A 247 -1.70 35.28 -6.01
N ARG A 248 -0.84 34.25 -5.98
CA ARG A 248 0.51 34.30 -6.54
C ARG A 248 0.69 33.15 -7.52
N LEU A 249 1.35 33.43 -8.63
CA LEU A 249 1.67 32.46 -9.67
C LEU A 249 3.20 32.40 -9.81
N PHE A 250 3.78 31.26 -9.46
CA PHE A 250 5.19 31.00 -9.65
C PHE A 250 5.37 30.38 -11.04
N GLU A 251 6.13 31.05 -11.91
CA GLU A 251 6.44 30.57 -13.26
C GLU A 251 7.75 29.77 -13.18
N VAL A 252 7.66 28.45 -13.38
CA VAL A 252 8.80 27.50 -13.25
C VAL A 252 9.35 27.17 -14.63
N ALA A 253 8.46 26.95 -15.59
CA ALA A 253 8.72 26.80 -17.02
C ALA A 253 7.55 27.42 -17.82
N PRO A 254 7.68 27.64 -19.15
CA PRO A 254 6.62 28.25 -19.97
C PRO A 254 5.28 27.48 -19.95
N ASP A 255 5.30 26.21 -19.55
CA ASP A 255 4.18 25.29 -19.40
C ASP A 255 4.14 24.61 -18.01
N GLU A 256 4.90 25.12 -17.03
CA GLU A 256 4.85 24.64 -15.65
C GLU A 256 4.79 25.81 -14.67
N HIS A 257 3.69 25.90 -13.92
CA HIS A 257 3.43 26.97 -12.98
C HIS A 257 2.98 26.40 -11.63
N VAL A 258 3.11 27.18 -10.55
CA VAL A 258 2.43 26.88 -9.28
C VAL A 258 1.58 28.07 -8.86
N LEU A 259 0.27 27.85 -8.74
CA LEU A 259 -0.70 28.82 -8.26
C LEU A 259 -0.89 28.65 -6.75
N LEU A 260 -0.58 29.68 -5.97
CA LEU A 260 -0.94 29.79 -4.56
C LEU A 260 -2.11 30.76 -4.42
N LEU A 261 -3.27 30.27 -3.98
CA LEU A 261 -4.37 31.10 -3.49
C LEU A 261 -4.30 31.11 -1.95
N LEU A 262 -3.99 32.26 -1.38
CA LEU A 262 -3.85 32.47 0.06
C LEU A 262 -5.10 33.17 0.60
N ILE A 263 -5.80 32.56 1.54
CA ILE A 263 -7.04 33.10 2.13
C ILE A 263 -6.85 33.24 3.64
N HIS A 264 -7.27 34.36 4.24
CA HIS A 264 -7.30 34.48 5.70
C HIS A 264 -8.57 33.83 6.26
N HIS A 265 -8.44 33.05 7.34
CA HIS A 265 -9.49 32.20 7.93
C HIS A 265 -10.73 32.97 8.40
N ILE A 266 -10.70 34.31 8.45
CA ILE A 266 -11.86 35.18 8.73
C ILE A 266 -12.89 35.24 7.58
N ALA A 267 -12.52 34.79 6.38
CA ALA A 267 -13.34 34.81 5.17
C ALA A 267 -13.55 33.44 4.52
N GLY A 268 -12.97 32.38 5.09
CA GLY A 268 -13.08 31.01 4.57
C GLY A 268 -12.76 29.98 5.65
N ASP A 269 -13.20 28.75 5.42
CA ASP A 269 -12.94 27.58 6.25
C ASP A 269 -12.73 26.34 5.36
N GLY A 270 -12.37 25.20 5.95
CA GLY A 270 -12.13 23.96 5.19
C GLY A 270 -13.31 23.51 4.32
N TRP A 271 -14.54 23.86 4.71
CA TRP A 271 -15.75 23.57 3.93
C TRP A 271 -15.92 24.47 2.71
N SER A 272 -15.27 25.63 2.72
CA SER A 272 -15.33 26.62 1.63
C SER A 272 -14.55 26.20 0.37
N PHE A 273 -13.64 25.20 0.45
CA PHE A 273 -12.83 24.78 -0.70
C PHE A 273 -13.61 24.08 -1.81
N ALA A 274 -14.66 23.31 -1.48
CA ALA A 274 -15.50 22.66 -2.49
C ALA A 274 -16.23 23.67 -3.40
N PRO A 275 -17.01 24.64 -2.88
CA PRO A 275 -17.64 25.67 -3.73
C PRO A 275 -16.60 26.59 -4.38
N LEU A 276 -15.49 26.92 -3.71
CA LEU A 276 -14.40 27.72 -4.29
C LEU A 276 -13.77 27.05 -5.51
N SER A 277 -13.48 25.75 -5.43
CA SER A 277 -12.89 24.97 -6.53
C SER A 277 -13.82 24.86 -7.72
N ARG A 278 -15.10 24.51 -7.48
CA ARG A 278 -16.12 24.45 -8.53
C ARG A 278 -16.27 25.79 -9.24
N ASP A 279 -16.41 26.87 -8.47
CA ASP A 279 -16.67 28.19 -9.02
C ASP A 279 -15.44 28.73 -9.78
N LEU A 280 -14.21 28.41 -9.33
CA LEU A 280 -12.96 28.72 -10.04
C LEU A 280 -12.82 27.94 -11.36
N MET A 281 -13.11 26.63 -11.35
CA MET A 281 -13.11 25.78 -12.54
C MET A 281 -14.09 26.31 -13.61
N ALA A 282 -15.34 26.57 -13.21
CA ALA A 282 -16.37 27.12 -14.09
C ALA A 282 -15.99 28.52 -14.63
N ALA A 283 -15.40 29.38 -13.78
CA ALA A 283 -14.94 30.70 -14.19
C ALA A 283 -13.76 30.62 -15.17
N TYR A 284 -12.74 29.79 -14.91
CA TYR A 284 -11.57 29.65 -15.79
C TYR A 284 -11.95 29.10 -17.16
N GLY A 285 -12.78 28.05 -17.22
CA GLY A 285 -13.27 27.50 -18.49
C GLY A 285 -14.05 28.52 -19.33
N ALA A 286 -14.97 29.28 -18.70
CA ALA A 286 -15.71 30.34 -19.37
C ALA A 286 -14.81 31.49 -19.88
N ARG A 287 -13.77 31.85 -19.11
CA ARG A 287 -12.82 32.91 -19.49
C ARG A 287 -11.87 32.47 -20.60
N CYS A 288 -11.43 31.20 -20.63
CA CYS A 288 -10.69 30.63 -21.76
C CYS A 288 -11.53 30.62 -23.05
N ALA A 289 -12.85 30.41 -22.95
CA ALA A 289 -13.79 30.53 -24.06
C ALA A 289 -14.13 31.99 -24.45
N GLY A 290 -13.56 33.00 -23.78
CA GLY A 290 -13.76 34.42 -24.07
C GLY A 290 -15.11 35.00 -23.63
N VAL A 291 -15.86 34.29 -22.78
CA VAL A 291 -17.19 34.70 -22.27
C VAL A 291 -17.13 35.06 -20.78
N ALA A 292 -18.29 35.34 -20.18
CA ALA A 292 -18.44 35.46 -18.73
C ALA A 292 -19.10 34.19 -18.17
N PRO A 293 -18.75 33.73 -16.95
CA PRO A 293 -19.31 32.51 -16.40
C PRO A 293 -20.76 32.69 -15.90
N GLU A 294 -21.61 31.70 -16.20
CA GLU A 294 -23.01 31.67 -15.77
C GLU A 294 -23.16 31.01 -14.38
N LEU A 295 -22.62 31.65 -13.35
CA LEU A 295 -22.67 31.14 -11.97
C LEU A 295 -24.04 31.43 -11.32
N ALA A 296 -24.80 30.38 -10.98
CA ALA A 296 -26.13 30.51 -10.37
C ALA A 296 -26.10 31.32 -9.06
N ALA A 297 -27.01 32.29 -8.90
CA ALA A 297 -27.00 33.20 -7.76
C ALA A 297 -27.12 32.47 -6.40
N LEU A 298 -26.28 32.87 -5.44
CA LEU A 298 -26.32 32.32 -4.08
C LEU A 298 -27.62 32.76 -3.37
N PRO A 299 -28.27 31.89 -2.57
CA PRO A 299 -29.54 32.21 -1.92
C PRO A 299 -29.38 33.26 -0.81
N VAL A 300 -28.23 33.30 -0.15
CA VAL A 300 -27.82 34.26 0.89
C VAL A 300 -26.32 34.55 0.79
N GLN A 301 -25.84 35.59 1.48
CA GLN A 301 -24.41 35.87 1.64
C GLN A 301 -24.03 35.88 3.13
N TYR A 302 -22.73 35.97 3.43
CA TYR A 302 -22.22 35.89 4.80
C TYR A 302 -22.75 36.99 5.73
N ALA A 303 -23.06 38.17 5.17
CA ALA A 303 -23.72 39.26 5.91
C ALA A 303 -25.13 38.87 6.40
N ASP A 304 -25.89 38.13 5.60
CA ASP A 304 -27.25 37.70 5.92
C ASP A 304 -27.25 36.62 7.01
N TYR A 305 -26.32 35.65 6.91
CA TYR A 305 -26.01 34.70 7.99
C TYR A 305 -25.65 35.41 9.31
N THR A 306 -24.81 36.44 9.23
CA THR A 306 -24.36 37.20 10.40
C THR A 306 -25.53 37.89 11.12
N LEU A 307 -26.48 38.46 10.36
CA LEU A 307 -27.67 39.10 10.91
C LEU A 307 -28.64 38.05 11.50
N TRP A 308 -28.91 36.97 10.76
CA TRP A 308 -29.74 35.84 11.19
C TRP A 308 -29.22 35.17 12.48
N GLN A 309 -27.91 34.91 12.59
CA GLN A 309 -27.32 34.28 13.79
C GLN A 309 -27.56 35.11 15.05
N ARG A 310 -27.44 36.45 14.94
CA ARG A 310 -27.63 37.38 16.06
C ARG A 310 -29.11 37.54 16.42
N GLU A 311 -30.00 37.50 15.43
CA GLU A 311 -31.46 37.45 15.62
C GLU A 311 -31.90 36.15 16.33
N LEU A 312 -31.39 34.99 15.89
CA LEU A 312 -31.73 33.66 16.42
C LEU A 312 -31.24 33.46 17.86
N LEU A 313 -30.03 33.91 18.17
CA LEU A 313 -29.46 33.79 19.52
C LEU A 313 -30.16 34.71 20.54
N GLY A 314 -30.53 35.92 20.11
CA GLY A 314 -31.12 36.95 20.94
C GLY A 314 -30.12 37.60 21.90
N GLU A 315 -30.61 38.49 22.78
CA GLU A 315 -29.78 39.16 23.78
C GLU A 315 -29.46 38.23 24.98
N GLU A 316 -28.20 38.22 25.46
CA GLU A 316 -27.83 37.46 26.68
C GLU A 316 -28.62 37.97 27.92
N THR A 317 -29.05 39.23 27.91
CA THR A 317 -29.81 39.87 28.99
C THR A 317 -31.29 39.44 29.09
N ALA A 318 -31.82 38.69 28.12
CA ALA A 318 -33.18 38.17 28.17
C ALA A 318 -33.19 36.72 28.69
N GLU A 319 -33.92 36.46 29.78
CA GLU A 319 -33.94 35.16 30.48
C GLU A 319 -34.38 33.98 29.59
N ASP A 320 -35.28 34.22 28.62
CA ASP A 320 -35.79 33.20 27.69
C ASP A 320 -34.92 33.00 26.43
N SER A 321 -33.86 33.81 26.20
CA SER A 321 -33.10 33.76 24.94
C SER A 321 -32.35 32.43 24.75
N LEU A 322 -32.03 32.10 23.50
CA LEU A 322 -31.25 30.90 23.21
C LEU A 322 -29.82 31.07 23.72
N LEU A 323 -29.23 32.26 23.54
CA LEU A 323 -27.90 32.62 24.01
C LEU A 323 -27.78 32.49 25.54
N ASN A 324 -28.71 33.08 26.32
CA ASN A 324 -28.65 33.03 27.78
C ASN A 324 -28.66 31.59 28.30
N ARG A 325 -29.57 30.76 27.78
CA ARG A 325 -29.72 29.35 28.18
C ARG A 325 -28.49 28.50 27.86
N GLN A 326 -27.97 28.61 26.63
CA GLN A 326 -26.78 27.83 26.24
C GLN A 326 -25.51 28.34 26.95
N VAL A 327 -25.35 29.65 27.13
CA VAL A 327 -24.28 30.24 27.95
C VAL A 327 -24.39 29.75 29.40
N GLY A 328 -25.60 29.59 29.95
CA GLY A 328 -25.86 28.99 31.26
C GLY A 328 -25.34 27.56 31.38
N TYR A 329 -25.59 26.71 30.37
CA TYR A 329 -25.05 25.35 30.29
C TYR A 329 -23.51 25.36 30.31
N TRP A 330 -22.87 26.19 29.48
CA TRP A 330 -21.41 26.26 29.42
C TRP A 330 -20.76 26.84 30.70
N LYS A 331 -21.42 27.83 31.35
CA LYS A 331 -21.05 28.34 32.68
C LYS A 331 -21.02 27.21 33.73
N GLU A 332 -21.95 26.24 33.65
CA GLU A 332 -21.96 25.07 34.53
C GLU A 332 -20.87 24.06 34.17
N LYS A 333 -20.79 23.61 32.91
CA LYS A 333 -19.89 22.51 32.52
C LYS A 333 -18.40 22.88 32.54
N LEU A 334 -18.06 24.14 32.29
CA LEU A 334 -16.68 24.63 32.30
C LEU A 334 -16.30 25.27 33.65
N ALA A 335 -17.16 25.18 34.67
CA ALA A 335 -16.84 25.63 36.03
C ALA A 335 -15.65 24.85 36.62
N GLY A 336 -14.61 25.58 37.03
CA GLY A 336 -13.41 24.98 37.64
C GLY A 336 -12.57 24.14 36.68
N LEU A 337 -12.63 24.41 35.37
CA LEU A 337 -11.74 23.83 34.34
C LEU A 337 -10.26 24.19 34.64
N PRO A 338 -9.28 23.27 34.46
CA PRO A 338 -7.86 23.53 34.74
C PRO A 338 -7.26 24.66 33.90
N GLU A 339 -6.46 25.52 34.53
CA GLU A 339 -5.85 26.70 33.89
C GLU A 339 -4.86 26.35 32.76
N GLN A 340 -4.22 25.17 32.85
CA GLN A 340 -3.42 24.59 31.77
C GLN A 340 -3.39 23.06 31.94
N THR A 341 -3.63 22.32 30.87
CA THR A 341 -3.35 20.89 30.76
C THR A 341 -1.84 20.65 30.85
N PRO A 342 -1.36 19.80 31.77
CA PRO A 342 0.01 19.29 31.74
C PRO A 342 0.23 18.40 30.52
N LEU A 343 1.30 18.65 29.77
CA LEU A 343 1.68 17.87 28.58
C LEU A 343 3.16 17.45 28.70
N PRO A 344 3.57 16.30 28.12
CA PRO A 344 4.96 15.85 28.12
C PRO A 344 5.78 16.65 27.08
N VAL A 345 6.01 17.93 27.37
CA VAL A 345 6.80 18.85 26.54
C VAL A 345 8.30 18.57 26.67
N ASP A 346 9.01 18.62 25.55
CA ASP A 346 10.47 18.51 25.49
C ASP A 346 11.16 19.81 25.97
N ARG A 347 10.43 20.94 25.93
CA ARG A 347 10.93 22.29 26.22
C ARG A 347 10.01 23.05 27.20
N PRO A 348 10.58 23.86 28.13
CA PRO A 348 9.78 24.66 29.05
C PRO A 348 9.07 25.81 28.32
N ARG A 349 7.77 25.98 28.59
CA ARG A 349 6.91 27.02 27.98
C ARG A 349 7.46 28.43 28.23
N SER A 350 7.53 29.22 27.15
CA SER A 350 7.84 30.66 27.16
C SER A 350 6.77 31.48 27.90
N SER A 351 7.13 32.68 28.40
CA SER A 351 6.17 33.63 28.95
C SER A 351 5.29 34.33 27.90
N VAL A 352 5.58 34.13 26.61
CA VAL A 352 4.81 34.60 25.46
C VAL A 352 4.74 33.48 24.42
N VAL A 353 3.56 33.21 23.84
CA VAL A 353 3.39 32.26 22.72
C VAL A 353 4.26 32.70 21.54
N SER A 354 5.09 31.79 21.00
CA SER A 354 5.90 32.04 19.80
C SER A 354 5.10 31.89 18.50
N TYR A 355 4.00 31.14 18.55
CA TYR A 355 3.24 30.60 17.41
C TYR A 355 4.05 29.75 16.41
N GLU A 356 5.37 29.62 16.58
CA GLU A 356 6.23 28.71 15.82
C GLU A 356 5.70 27.27 15.88
N GLY A 357 5.53 26.66 14.70
CA GLY A 357 4.96 25.33 14.57
C GLY A 357 5.49 24.56 13.38
N ASP A 358 5.31 23.25 13.47
CA ASP A 358 5.66 22.29 12.42
C ASP A 358 4.55 21.20 12.38
N LEU A 359 4.60 20.34 11.37
CA LEU A 359 3.56 19.35 11.07
C LEU A 359 4.17 17.98 10.81
N ILE A 360 3.60 16.94 11.43
CA ILE A 360 3.86 15.55 11.03
C ILE A 360 2.60 14.90 10.48
N THR A 361 2.73 14.13 9.40
CA THR A 361 1.69 13.23 8.89
C THR A 361 1.82 11.84 9.48
N PHE A 362 0.69 11.12 9.52
CA PHE A 362 0.60 9.72 9.91
C PHE A 362 -0.55 9.03 9.18
N GLU A 363 -0.51 7.70 9.14
CA GLU A 363 -1.65 6.87 8.73
C GLU A 363 -1.89 5.78 9.79
N TRP A 364 -3.14 5.38 9.94
CA TRP A 364 -3.53 4.14 10.61
C TRP A 364 -4.23 3.24 9.58
N ASP A 365 -3.98 1.94 9.68
CA ASP A 365 -4.46 0.91 8.77
C ASP A 365 -5.98 0.69 8.80
N GLY A 366 -6.47 -0.04 7.81
CA GLY A 366 -7.87 -0.42 7.68
C GLY A 366 -8.37 -1.37 8.77
N GLU A 367 -7.48 -2.15 9.41
CA GLU A 367 -7.89 -3.09 10.47
C GLU A 367 -8.22 -2.34 11.77
N LEU A 368 -7.40 -1.36 12.15
CA LEU A 368 -7.68 -0.47 13.28
C LEU A 368 -8.89 0.43 12.99
N HIS A 369 -9.03 0.96 11.77
CA HIS A 369 -10.23 1.71 11.37
C HIS A 369 -11.50 0.84 11.48
N ALA A 370 -11.50 -0.37 10.92
CA ALA A 370 -12.62 -1.30 10.99
C ALA A 370 -12.94 -1.74 12.43
N LYS A 371 -11.93 -2.01 13.27
CA LYS A 371 -12.11 -2.30 14.70
C LYS A 371 -12.73 -1.13 15.46
N LEU A 372 -12.27 0.10 15.20
CA LEU A 372 -12.82 1.32 15.80
C LEU A 372 -14.24 1.60 15.32
N ALA A 373 -14.55 1.40 14.04
CA ALA A 373 -15.88 1.56 13.47
C ALA A 373 -16.86 0.51 14.01
N GLY A 374 -16.46 -0.76 14.07
CA GLY A 374 -17.25 -1.84 14.67
C GLY A 374 -17.53 -1.63 16.16
N PHE A 375 -16.55 -1.13 16.91
CA PHE A 375 -16.74 -0.72 18.31
C PHE A 375 -17.68 0.50 18.44
N ALA A 376 -17.49 1.55 17.63
CA ALA A 376 -18.34 2.73 17.65
C ALA A 376 -19.82 2.38 17.37
N ARG A 377 -20.06 1.51 16.38
CA ARG A 377 -21.37 0.93 16.04
C ARG A 377 -21.97 0.13 17.19
N ALA A 378 -21.18 -0.75 17.81
CA ALA A 378 -21.63 -1.59 18.93
C ALA A 378 -22.03 -0.81 20.19
N GLU A 379 -21.39 0.34 20.45
CA GLU A 379 -21.71 1.21 21.60
C GLU A 379 -22.69 2.36 21.28
N GLY A 380 -23.15 2.49 20.03
CA GLY A 380 -24.06 3.57 19.61
C GLY A 380 -23.45 4.97 19.71
N VAL A 381 -22.19 5.12 19.29
CA VAL A 381 -21.40 6.37 19.29
C VAL A 381 -20.79 6.65 17.92
N SER A 382 -20.34 7.89 17.67
CA SER A 382 -19.61 8.20 16.45
C SER A 382 -18.10 7.96 16.60
N MET A 383 -17.41 7.70 15.49
CA MET A 383 -15.95 7.53 15.43
C MET A 383 -15.18 8.63 16.18
N PHE A 384 -15.63 9.89 16.03
CA PHE A 384 -15.08 11.04 16.75
C PHE A 384 -15.08 10.87 18.28
N MET A 385 -16.16 10.30 18.86
CA MET A 385 -16.26 10.07 20.31
C MET A 385 -15.23 9.04 20.80
N VAL A 386 -14.94 8.01 19.97
CA VAL A 386 -13.93 6.99 20.29
C VAL A 386 -12.52 7.58 20.23
N LEU A 387 -12.22 8.39 19.20
CA LEU A 387 -10.95 9.11 19.08
C LEU A 387 -10.74 10.10 20.24
N GLN A 388 -11.79 10.83 20.65
CA GLN A 388 -11.74 11.74 21.80
C GLN A 388 -11.48 10.98 23.11
N ALA A 389 -12.17 9.85 23.34
CA ALA A 389 -11.96 9.02 24.53
C ALA A 389 -10.53 8.47 24.59
N GLY A 390 -10.01 7.94 23.48
CA GLY A 390 -8.62 7.46 23.38
C GLY A 390 -7.58 8.57 23.63
N LEU A 391 -7.81 9.77 23.10
CA LEU A 391 -6.91 10.91 23.32
C LEU A 391 -6.94 11.40 24.77
N ALA A 392 -8.14 11.52 25.37
CA ALA A 392 -8.26 11.90 26.79
C ALA A 392 -7.61 10.87 27.72
N ALA A 393 -7.82 9.57 27.44
CA ALA A 393 -7.15 8.46 28.12
C ALA A 393 -5.62 8.55 28.03
N LEU A 394 -5.07 8.75 26.83
CA LEU A 394 -3.63 8.87 26.62
C LEU A 394 -3.05 10.09 27.35
N LEU A 395 -3.69 11.26 27.24
CA LEU A 395 -3.23 12.49 27.89
C LEU A 395 -3.23 12.34 29.42
N SER A 396 -4.32 11.79 29.99
CA SER A 396 -4.40 11.50 31.43
C SER A 396 -3.23 10.62 31.89
N ARG A 397 -2.98 9.51 31.18
CA ARG A 397 -1.87 8.57 31.44
C ARG A 397 -0.48 9.19 31.30
N LEU A 398 -0.34 10.25 30.50
CA LEU A 398 0.90 11.01 30.33
C LEU A 398 1.06 12.16 31.36
N GLY A 399 0.14 12.27 32.32
CA GLY A 399 0.22 13.22 33.44
C GLY A 399 -0.67 14.45 33.32
N ALA A 400 -1.58 14.51 32.33
CA ALA A 400 -2.56 15.59 32.23
C ALA A 400 -3.54 15.65 33.42
N GLY A 401 -3.67 14.54 34.16
CA GLY A 401 -4.66 14.37 35.22
C GLY A 401 -5.98 13.81 34.72
N ASP A 402 -7.00 13.84 35.58
CA ASP A 402 -8.26 13.15 35.34
C ASP A 402 -9.32 14.03 34.64
N ASP A 403 -9.08 15.33 34.50
CA ASP A 403 -10.00 16.32 33.91
C ASP A 403 -9.35 16.95 32.68
N VAL A 404 -9.68 16.42 31.50
CA VAL A 404 -8.97 16.71 30.25
C VAL A 404 -9.86 17.54 29.30
N PRO A 405 -9.64 18.86 29.17
CA PRO A 405 -10.33 19.68 28.17
C PRO A 405 -9.65 19.56 26.80
N ILE A 406 -10.41 19.12 25.80
CA ILE A 406 -9.99 19.02 24.40
C ILE A 406 -10.82 20.00 23.56
N GLY A 407 -10.19 20.77 22.69
CA GLY A 407 -10.88 21.63 21.74
C GLY A 407 -11.35 20.87 20.50
N THR A 408 -12.54 21.20 19.99
CA THR A 408 -13.10 20.54 18.80
C THR A 408 -13.69 21.57 17.84
N PRO A 409 -13.19 21.70 16.60
CA PRO A 409 -13.82 22.51 15.57
C PRO A 409 -15.11 21.84 15.08
N ILE A 410 -16.16 22.63 14.87
CA ILE A 410 -17.41 22.19 14.25
C ILE A 410 -17.75 23.09 13.06
N ALA A 411 -18.36 22.56 12.01
CA ALA A 411 -18.55 23.27 10.74
C ALA A 411 -19.46 24.52 10.84
N GLY A 412 -20.37 24.60 11.83
CA GLY A 412 -21.25 25.74 12.07
C GLY A 412 -22.31 26.04 10.99
N ARG A 413 -22.35 25.23 9.92
CA ARG A 413 -23.33 25.32 8.83
C ARG A 413 -24.59 24.54 9.19
N THR A 414 -25.45 25.14 10.02
CA THR A 414 -26.69 24.54 10.56
C THR A 414 -27.95 24.81 9.73
N ASP A 415 -27.77 25.25 8.48
CA ASP A 415 -28.83 25.56 7.52
C ASP A 415 -28.32 25.33 6.09
N GLU A 416 -29.17 24.82 5.19
CA GLU A 416 -28.77 24.38 3.84
C GLU A 416 -28.46 25.55 2.90
N ALA A 417 -28.97 26.75 3.17
CA ALA A 417 -28.61 27.96 2.42
C ALA A 417 -27.11 28.35 2.57
N LEU A 418 -26.38 27.69 3.47
CA LEU A 418 -24.94 27.87 3.71
C LEU A 418 -24.04 26.90 2.95
N ASP A 419 -24.55 25.82 2.35
CA ASP A 419 -23.69 24.76 1.79
C ASP A 419 -22.80 25.27 0.64
N ASP A 420 -23.29 26.21 -0.17
CA ASP A 420 -22.60 26.79 -1.33
C ASP A 420 -21.74 28.03 -1.03
N LEU A 421 -21.76 28.54 0.21
CA LEU A 421 -21.26 29.88 0.54
C LEU A 421 -19.82 29.83 1.07
N VAL A 422 -18.91 30.61 0.47
CA VAL A 422 -17.56 30.82 1.05
C VAL A 422 -17.66 31.81 2.22
N GLY A 423 -17.08 31.44 3.36
CA GLY A 423 -17.13 32.21 4.59
C GLY A 423 -16.53 31.46 5.79
N PHE A 424 -16.46 32.11 6.95
CA PHE A 424 -15.95 31.51 8.18
C PHE A 424 -17.10 31.08 9.09
N PHE A 425 -17.49 29.81 9.06
CA PHE A 425 -18.61 29.29 9.86
C PHE A 425 -18.16 28.47 11.08
N VAL A 426 -16.89 28.05 11.09
CA VAL A 426 -16.35 27.17 12.12
C VAL A 426 -16.43 27.77 13.53
N ASN A 427 -17.13 27.09 14.43
CA ASN A 427 -17.11 27.35 15.88
C ASN A 427 -16.21 26.32 16.58
N THR A 428 -15.87 26.54 17.85
CA THR A 428 -15.04 25.61 18.64
C THR A 428 -15.73 25.25 19.95
N LEU A 429 -15.94 23.95 20.17
CA LEU A 429 -16.50 23.41 21.42
C LEU A 429 -15.37 22.95 22.35
N VAL A 430 -15.61 22.99 23.66
CA VAL A 430 -14.66 22.53 24.68
C VAL A 430 -15.16 21.21 25.27
N MET A 431 -14.62 20.10 24.76
CA MET A 431 -14.97 18.75 25.16
C MET A 431 -14.20 18.35 26.43
N ARG A 432 -14.75 18.74 27.59
CA ARG A 432 -14.21 18.40 28.92
C ARG A 432 -14.49 16.94 29.25
N THR A 433 -13.43 16.13 29.33
CA THR A 433 -13.53 14.67 29.51
C THR A 433 -13.04 14.27 30.90
N ASP A 434 -13.93 13.66 31.71
CA ASP A 434 -13.63 13.12 33.03
C ASP A 434 -13.16 11.66 32.92
N VAL A 435 -11.87 11.43 33.21
CA VAL A 435 -11.17 10.14 33.21
C VAL A 435 -11.01 9.59 34.64
N SER A 436 -11.61 10.23 35.66
CA SER A 436 -11.42 9.83 37.07
C SER A 436 -12.06 8.47 37.40
N GLY A 437 -11.46 7.78 38.37
CA GLY A 437 -11.95 6.48 38.85
C GLY A 437 -11.53 5.28 38.01
N GLU A 438 -10.46 5.40 37.20
CA GLU A 438 -9.87 4.32 36.39
C GLU A 438 -10.85 3.61 35.43
N PRO A 439 -11.66 4.33 34.64
CA PRO A 439 -12.73 3.77 33.83
C PRO A 439 -12.23 2.80 32.75
N SER A 440 -13.11 1.90 32.30
CA SER A 440 -12.92 1.13 31.06
C SER A 440 -13.09 2.01 29.82
N LEU A 441 -12.69 1.52 28.63
CA LEU A 441 -12.95 2.26 27.39
C LEU A 441 -14.45 2.47 27.17
N ARG A 442 -15.27 1.43 27.41
CA ARG A 442 -16.74 1.49 27.32
C ARG A 442 -17.33 2.56 28.24
N GLU A 443 -16.89 2.63 29.49
CA GLU A 443 -17.33 3.66 30.43
C GLU A 443 -16.91 5.07 30.00
N LEU A 444 -15.64 5.24 29.59
CA LEU A 444 -15.10 6.54 29.18
C LEU A 444 -15.79 7.07 27.92
N VAL A 445 -16.05 6.20 26.95
CA VAL A 445 -16.81 6.52 25.72
C VAL A 445 -18.26 6.89 26.05
N GLY A 446 -18.89 6.23 27.03
CA GLY A 446 -20.19 6.63 27.56
C GLY A 446 -20.19 8.05 28.19
N ARG A 447 -19.15 8.40 28.97
CA ARG A 447 -18.96 9.77 29.50
C ARG A 447 -18.79 10.78 28.36
N VAL A 448 -17.97 10.46 27.36
CA VAL A 448 -17.76 11.30 26.17
C VAL A 448 -19.05 11.50 25.38
N ARG A 449 -19.87 10.46 25.18
CA ARG A 449 -21.17 10.52 24.49
C ARG A 449 -22.09 11.58 25.13
N GLU A 450 -22.26 11.53 26.45
CA GLU A 450 -23.13 12.47 27.17
C GLU A 450 -22.58 13.91 27.15
N THR A 451 -21.25 14.09 27.30
CA THR A 451 -20.60 15.40 27.13
C THR A 451 -20.81 15.96 25.72
N ALA A 452 -20.56 15.16 24.68
CA ALA A 452 -20.65 15.58 23.28
C ALA A 452 -22.10 15.89 22.87
N LEU A 453 -23.09 15.08 23.27
CA LEU A 453 -24.51 15.35 23.02
C LEU A 453 -24.99 16.62 23.73
N GLY A 454 -24.50 16.88 24.95
CA GLY A 454 -24.72 18.15 25.64
C GLY A 454 -24.08 19.34 24.93
N ALA A 455 -22.84 19.20 24.48
CA ALA A 455 -22.10 20.22 23.74
C ALA A 455 -22.77 20.57 22.41
N TYR A 456 -23.17 19.57 21.62
CA TYR A 456 -23.86 19.76 20.34
C TYR A 456 -25.25 20.39 20.50
N ALA A 457 -25.95 20.14 21.61
CA ALA A 457 -27.23 20.80 21.92
C ALA A 457 -27.06 22.29 22.32
N ASN A 458 -25.83 22.72 22.63
CA ASN A 458 -25.48 24.09 23.04
C ASN A 458 -24.41 24.72 22.13
N GLN A 459 -24.31 24.26 20.87
CA GLN A 459 -23.22 24.58 19.95
C GLN A 459 -23.31 25.97 19.30
N ASP A 460 -24.46 26.65 19.44
CA ASP A 460 -24.70 27.96 18.82
C ASP A 460 -23.97 29.08 19.58
N VAL A 461 -23.51 28.83 20.82
CA VAL A 461 -22.70 29.82 21.57
C VAL A 461 -21.29 29.94 20.98
N PRO A 462 -20.84 31.17 20.65
CA PRO A 462 -19.50 31.38 20.12
C PRO A 462 -18.41 31.13 21.15
N PHE A 463 -17.32 30.47 20.75
CA PHE A 463 -16.18 30.16 21.61
C PHE A 463 -15.65 31.36 22.42
N GLU A 464 -15.38 32.51 21.79
CA GLU A 464 -14.82 33.67 22.53
C GLU A 464 -15.83 34.32 23.47
N HIS A 465 -17.13 34.27 23.17
CA HIS A 465 -18.13 34.73 24.13
C HIS A 465 -18.10 33.86 25.40
N LEU A 466 -17.83 32.55 25.28
CA LEU A 466 -17.54 31.71 26.45
C LEU A 466 -16.24 32.11 27.15
N VAL A 467 -15.17 32.47 26.44
CA VAL A 467 -13.92 32.97 27.06
C VAL A 467 -14.15 34.28 27.82
N GLU A 468 -14.85 35.25 27.24
CA GLU A 468 -15.20 36.52 27.87
C GLU A 468 -16.01 36.31 29.15
N VAL A 469 -16.99 35.41 29.09
CA VAL A 469 -18.01 35.21 30.12
C VAL A 469 -17.54 34.28 31.24
N LEU A 470 -16.68 33.29 30.95
CA LEU A 470 -15.97 32.50 31.96
C LEU A 470 -14.81 33.30 32.59
N ASN A 471 -14.23 34.24 31.83
CA ASN A 471 -13.10 35.09 32.21
C ASN A 471 -11.96 34.32 32.94
N PRO A 472 -11.36 33.31 32.28
CA PRO A 472 -10.23 32.56 32.84
C PRO A 472 -9.03 33.48 33.07
N LYS A 473 -8.03 33.01 33.84
CA LYS A 473 -6.80 33.79 34.08
C LYS A 473 -6.09 34.07 32.74
N ARG A 474 -6.14 35.32 32.29
CA ARG A 474 -5.52 35.77 31.05
C ARG A 474 -4.02 35.49 31.07
N SER A 475 -3.58 34.69 30.11
CA SER A 475 -2.21 34.24 29.92
C SER A 475 -1.78 34.60 28.50
N MET A 476 -0.56 35.09 28.34
CA MET A 476 0.04 35.33 27.01
C MET A 476 0.85 34.11 26.52
N ALA A 477 0.77 32.97 27.22
CA ALA A 477 1.65 31.81 27.02
C ALA A 477 0.93 30.53 26.55
N HIS A 478 -0.40 30.48 26.61
CA HIS A 478 -1.22 29.34 26.16
C HIS A 478 -2.64 29.80 25.83
N HIS A 479 -3.35 29.00 25.02
CA HIS A 479 -4.77 29.19 24.72
C HIS A 479 -5.64 29.10 26.00
N PRO A 480 -6.76 29.85 26.11
CA PRO A 480 -7.41 30.13 27.40
C PRO A 480 -8.30 29.03 27.99
N LEU A 481 -8.74 28.02 27.24
CA LEU A 481 -9.70 26.99 27.72
C LEU A 481 -9.30 25.54 27.42
N PHE A 482 -8.31 25.31 26.56
CA PHE A 482 -7.71 24.00 26.30
C PHE A 482 -6.34 24.20 25.65
N GLN A 483 -5.52 23.15 25.58
CA GLN A 483 -4.20 23.19 24.92
C GLN A 483 -4.04 22.16 23.80
N VAL A 484 -4.90 21.14 23.77
CA VAL A 484 -4.95 20.12 22.72
C VAL A 484 -6.24 20.27 21.93
N SER A 485 -6.15 20.27 20.61
CA SER A 485 -7.29 20.25 19.69
C SER A 485 -7.40 18.87 19.03
N LEU A 486 -8.63 18.43 18.73
CA LEU A 486 -8.95 17.22 17.98
C LEU A 486 -10.00 17.52 16.91
N GLY A 487 -9.67 17.24 15.66
CA GLY A 487 -10.59 17.34 14.51
C GLY A 487 -10.69 16.04 13.72
N LEU A 488 -11.89 15.75 13.22
CA LEU A 488 -12.14 14.69 12.23
C LEU A 488 -12.72 15.36 10.97
N GLN A 489 -12.04 15.18 9.85
CA GLN A 489 -12.23 15.91 8.60
C GLN A 489 -13.09 15.11 7.63
N ASN A 490 -14.41 15.28 7.73
CA ASN A 490 -15.38 14.75 6.78
C ASN A 490 -15.82 15.83 5.77
N ALA A 491 -14.87 16.67 5.33
CA ALA A 491 -15.10 17.66 4.29
C ALA A 491 -15.13 16.98 2.91
N PRO A 492 -15.90 17.48 1.91
CA PRO A 492 -15.94 16.87 0.60
C PRO A 492 -14.58 17.01 -0.10
N ASP A 493 -14.07 15.93 -0.69
CA ASP A 493 -12.88 15.98 -1.53
C ASP A 493 -13.12 16.92 -2.72
N PHE A 494 -12.21 17.88 -2.92
CA PHE A 494 -12.31 18.90 -3.95
C PHE A 494 -11.24 18.69 -5.02
N ARG A 495 -11.65 18.17 -6.17
CA ARG A 495 -10.80 18.09 -7.37
C ARG A 495 -10.96 19.37 -8.19
N LEU A 496 -9.86 19.90 -8.70
CA LEU A 496 -9.86 21.04 -9.63
C LEU A 496 -9.35 20.56 -11.00
N ASP A 497 -10.27 20.40 -11.95
CA ASP A 497 -9.95 20.16 -13.35
C ASP A 497 -9.97 21.50 -14.09
N LEU A 498 -8.90 21.85 -14.80
CA LEU A 498 -8.78 23.12 -15.51
C LEU A 498 -8.51 22.83 -17.00
N PRO A 499 -9.38 23.26 -17.93
CA PRO A 499 -9.23 22.91 -19.35
C PRO A 499 -7.83 23.20 -19.93
N GLY A 500 -7.15 22.13 -20.36
CA GLY A 500 -5.81 22.19 -20.94
C GLY A 500 -4.65 22.18 -19.93
N LEU A 501 -4.92 21.86 -18.65
CA LEU A 501 -3.94 21.78 -17.58
C LEU A 501 -4.11 20.49 -16.77
N SER A 502 -3.01 19.78 -16.51
CA SER A 502 -2.94 18.83 -15.40
C SER A 502 -2.70 19.59 -14.09
N VAL A 503 -3.42 19.23 -13.04
CA VAL A 503 -3.45 19.94 -11.76
C VAL A 503 -3.11 18.98 -10.63
N THR A 504 -2.07 19.29 -9.86
CA THR A 504 -1.66 18.52 -8.68
C THR A 504 -1.55 19.45 -7.47
N PRO A 505 -1.94 19.01 -6.26
CA PRO A 505 -1.78 19.80 -5.05
C PRO A 505 -0.30 19.96 -4.69
N GLU A 506 0.03 21.07 -4.02
CA GLU A 506 1.37 21.38 -3.51
C GLU A 506 1.30 21.69 -2.01
N GLU A 507 2.39 21.44 -1.28
CA GLU A 507 2.49 21.81 0.12
C GLU A 507 2.99 23.26 0.25
N ALA A 508 2.40 24.05 1.16
CA ALA A 508 2.85 25.42 1.45
C ALA A 508 2.69 25.70 2.94
N ARG A 509 3.81 25.92 3.64
CA ARG A 509 3.87 25.95 5.11
C ARG A 509 3.86 27.38 5.65
N THR A 510 2.88 27.70 6.49
CA THR A 510 2.88 28.95 7.26
C THR A 510 3.94 28.99 8.36
N GLY A 511 4.46 27.83 8.79
CA GLY A 511 5.40 27.69 9.90
C GLY A 511 4.79 27.96 11.28
N THR A 512 3.45 27.87 11.41
CA THR A 512 2.71 28.25 12.61
C THR A 512 1.91 27.12 13.24
N ALA A 513 1.84 27.07 14.57
CA ALA A 513 0.92 26.23 15.34
C ALA A 513 -0.01 27.10 16.21
N ARG A 514 -1.32 26.91 16.05
CA ARG A 514 -2.41 27.64 16.73
C ARG A 514 -2.69 27.12 18.14
N PHE A 515 -2.22 25.92 18.44
CA PHE A 515 -2.37 25.20 19.71
C PHE A 515 -1.03 24.53 20.08
N ASP A 516 -0.91 23.99 21.29
CA ASP A 516 0.31 23.25 21.66
C ASP A 516 0.40 21.93 20.86
N LEU A 517 -0.75 21.25 20.70
CA LEU A 517 -0.98 20.12 19.81
C LEU A 517 -2.37 20.23 19.15
N ALA A 518 -2.48 19.97 17.86
CA ALA A 518 -3.76 19.81 17.17
C ALA A 518 -3.72 18.57 16.28
N LEU A 519 -4.48 17.55 16.66
CA LEU A 519 -4.57 16.27 15.95
C LEU A 519 -5.74 16.34 14.96
N HIS A 520 -5.45 16.03 13.70
CA HIS A 520 -6.42 16.00 12.61
C HIS A 520 -6.44 14.61 11.98
N PHE A 521 -7.64 14.05 11.84
CA PHE A 521 -7.90 12.74 11.24
C PHE A 521 -8.79 12.91 10.01
N GLN A 522 -8.63 12.04 9.01
CA GLN A 522 -9.53 11.89 7.86
C GLN A 522 -9.73 10.39 7.61
N GLU A 523 -10.99 9.96 7.50
CA GLU A 523 -11.32 8.57 7.15
C GLU A 523 -11.13 8.38 5.65
N LYS A 524 -10.42 7.31 5.26
CA LYS A 524 -10.28 6.90 3.85
C LYS A 524 -11.56 6.14 3.44
N PRO A 525 -12.22 6.52 2.32
CA PRO A 525 -13.48 5.90 1.92
C PRO A 525 -13.30 4.43 1.50
N GLN A 526 -14.22 3.58 1.96
CA GLN A 526 -14.13 2.13 1.89
C GLN A 526 -14.67 1.59 0.56
N GLU A 527 -13.86 1.65 -0.51
CA GLU A 527 -14.24 1.19 -1.86
C GLU A 527 -14.23 -0.35 -2.03
N THR A 528 -13.66 -1.08 -1.06
CA THR A 528 -13.71 -2.56 -0.97
C THR A 528 -13.95 -2.99 0.47
N ALA A 529 -14.26 -4.27 0.72
CA ALA A 529 -14.67 -4.77 2.05
C ALA A 529 -13.70 -4.41 3.20
N ASP A 530 -12.39 -4.41 2.95
CA ASP A 530 -11.35 -4.00 3.92
C ASP A 530 -10.67 -2.66 3.55
N GLY A 531 -11.21 -1.91 2.58
CA GLY A 531 -10.61 -0.72 1.97
C GLY A 531 -10.65 0.57 2.82
N GLY A 532 -10.82 0.47 4.14
CA GLY A 532 -10.86 1.60 5.07
C GLY A 532 -9.47 2.06 5.56
N GLY A 533 -9.46 3.01 6.49
CA GLY A 533 -8.23 3.49 7.14
C GLY A 533 -8.34 4.95 7.61
N PHE A 534 -7.30 5.43 8.30
CA PHE A 534 -7.12 6.85 8.59
C PHE A 534 -5.88 7.41 7.90
N TRP A 535 -6.05 8.57 7.27
CA TRP A 535 -4.95 9.53 7.14
C TRP A 535 -5.05 10.57 8.27
N GLY A 536 -3.94 11.21 8.63
CA GLY A 536 -3.98 12.30 9.59
C GLY A 536 -2.69 13.10 9.68
N PHE A 537 -2.77 14.21 10.41
CA PHE A 537 -1.62 15.03 10.75
C PHE A 537 -1.71 15.60 12.16
N VAL A 538 -0.57 16.02 12.69
CA VAL A 538 -0.49 16.78 13.95
C VAL A 538 0.28 18.07 13.70
N GLU A 539 -0.44 19.19 13.79
CA GLU A 539 0.13 20.53 13.92
C GLU A 539 0.60 20.70 15.38
N TYR A 540 1.87 21.03 15.59
CA TYR A 540 2.46 21.07 16.94
C TYR A 540 3.35 22.30 17.14
N ASN A 541 3.37 22.84 18.36
CA ASN A 541 4.25 23.95 18.69
C ASN A 541 5.70 23.46 18.85
N SER A 542 6.58 23.85 17.94
CA SER A 542 7.97 23.37 17.87
C SER A 542 8.87 23.97 18.97
N ALA A 543 8.45 25.09 19.57
CA ALA A 543 9.09 25.63 20.78
C ALA A 543 8.72 24.85 22.06
N LEU A 544 7.78 23.89 22.00
CA LEU A 544 7.42 22.98 23.10
C LEU A 544 7.82 21.52 22.86
N PHE A 545 7.66 21.01 21.65
CA PHE A 545 7.88 19.59 21.31
C PHE A 545 8.89 19.38 20.18
N ASP A 546 9.44 18.17 20.12
CA ASP A 546 10.16 17.63 18.96
C ASP A 546 9.29 16.67 18.14
N ALA A 547 9.47 16.65 16.81
CA ALA A 547 8.75 15.76 15.89
C ALA A 547 8.80 14.27 16.30
N SER A 548 9.87 13.80 16.95
CA SER A 548 9.96 12.46 17.52
C SER A 548 8.98 12.22 18.66
N THR A 549 8.83 13.19 19.57
CA THR A 549 7.90 13.12 20.70
C THR A 549 6.46 13.13 20.20
N VAL A 550 6.13 14.00 19.23
CA VAL A 550 4.78 14.03 18.63
C VAL A 550 4.46 12.74 17.86
N ARG A 551 5.43 12.19 17.10
CA ARG A 551 5.27 10.90 16.41
C ARG A 551 5.04 9.75 17.39
N ASN A 552 5.74 9.75 18.54
CA ASN A 552 5.52 8.79 19.62
C ASN A 552 4.14 8.94 20.28
N LEU A 553 3.60 10.16 20.42
CA LEU A 553 2.24 10.38 20.94
C LEU A 553 1.17 9.72 20.05
N VAL A 554 1.21 9.99 18.73
CA VAL A 554 0.29 9.36 17.75
C VAL A 554 0.40 7.83 17.79
N GLN A 555 1.64 7.32 17.85
CA GLN A 555 1.90 5.89 17.86
C GLN A 555 1.46 5.18 19.15
N ARG A 556 1.48 5.88 20.29
CA ARG A 556 0.89 5.39 21.56
C ARG A 556 -0.62 5.49 21.57
N LEU A 557 -1.22 6.48 20.91
CA LEU A 557 -2.67 6.58 20.74
C LEU A 557 -3.22 5.39 19.94
N ALA A 558 -2.58 5.04 18.83
CA ALA A 558 -2.93 3.86 18.03
C ALA A 558 -2.87 2.58 18.88
N GLY A 559 -1.71 2.29 19.51
CA GLY A 559 -1.54 1.07 20.32
C GLY A 559 -2.48 0.97 21.52
N LEU A 560 -2.80 2.10 22.18
CA LEU A 560 -3.81 2.16 23.23
C LEU A 560 -5.20 1.81 22.67
N LEU A 561 -5.60 2.42 21.55
CA LEU A 561 -6.89 2.16 20.90
C LEU A 561 -7.02 0.71 20.44
N THR A 562 -6.03 0.15 19.73
CA THR A 562 -6.02 -1.27 19.28
C THR A 562 -6.23 -2.23 20.45
N SER A 563 -5.54 -1.98 21.58
CA SER A 563 -5.67 -2.79 22.79
C SER A 563 -7.05 -2.62 23.45
N ALA A 564 -7.51 -1.37 23.56
CA ALA A 564 -8.72 -1.02 24.30
C ALA A 564 -10.02 -1.39 23.58
N VAL A 565 -10.08 -1.39 22.24
CA VAL A 565 -11.25 -1.95 21.51
C VAL A 565 -11.30 -3.48 21.57
N THR A 566 -10.16 -4.15 21.79
CA THR A 566 -10.09 -5.61 21.93
C THR A 566 -10.49 -6.07 23.34
N GLU A 567 -10.19 -5.28 24.37
CA GLU A 567 -10.57 -5.52 25.77
C GLU A 567 -11.40 -4.34 26.36
N PRO A 568 -12.59 -4.01 25.84
CA PRO A 568 -13.28 -2.74 26.15
C PRO A 568 -13.80 -2.59 27.59
N GLU A 569 -13.87 -3.68 28.36
CA GLU A 569 -14.21 -3.70 29.78
C GLU A 569 -12.98 -3.54 30.70
N ARG A 570 -11.77 -3.51 30.15
CA ARG A 570 -10.54 -3.37 30.93
C ARG A 570 -10.25 -1.90 31.21
N GLU A 571 -9.83 -1.63 32.44
CA GLU A 571 -9.44 -0.31 32.95
C GLU A 571 -8.37 0.32 32.04
N VAL A 572 -8.58 1.58 31.64
CA VAL A 572 -7.66 2.33 30.77
C VAL A 572 -6.24 2.40 31.35
N THR A 573 -6.09 2.35 32.67
CA THR A 573 -4.80 2.34 33.37
C THR A 573 -4.04 1.01 33.28
N ALA A 574 -4.68 -0.07 32.84
CA ALA A 574 -4.10 -1.41 32.73
C ALA A 574 -3.48 -1.73 31.35
N PHE A 575 -3.54 -0.83 30.37
CA PHE A 575 -2.87 -0.97 29.07
C PHE A 575 -1.45 -0.39 29.11
N ASP A 576 -0.46 -1.11 28.58
CA ASP A 576 0.92 -0.61 28.50
C ASP A 576 1.03 0.50 27.44
N LEU A 577 1.78 1.56 27.74
CA LEU A 577 2.07 2.66 26.82
C LEU A 577 3.51 2.61 26.28
N LEU A 578 4.33 1.69 26.77
CA LEU A 578 5.67 1.45 26.26
C LEU A 578 5.65 0.27 25.29
N ARG A 579 6.10 0.51 24.06
CA ARG A 579 6.33 -0.57 23.08
C ARG A 579 7.44 -1.50 23.57
N THR A 580 7.43 -2.74 23.10
CA THR A 580 8.45 -3.76 23.44
C THR A 580 9.89 -3.24 23.24
N GLY A 581 10.15 -2.48 22.16
CA GLY A 581 11.45 -1.84 21.90
C GLY A 581 11.78 -0.69 22.86
N GLU A 582 10.83 0.18 23.21
CA GLU A 582 11.03 1.25 24.20
C GLU A 582 11.28 0.66 25.59
N ARG A 583 10.53 -0.38 25.95
CA ARG A 583 10.66 -1.13 27.20
C ARG A 583 12.00 -1.84 27.28
N PHE A 584 12.47 -2.45 26.19
CA PHE A 584 13.81 -3.03 26.10
C PHE A 584 14.90 -1.97 26.22
N ALA A 585 14.77 -0.82 25.55
CA ALA A 585 15.72 0.30 25.65
C ALA A 585 15.76 0.91 27.06
N LEU A 586 14.62 1.05 27.74
CA LEU A 586 14.54 1.51 29.13
C LEU A 586 15.18 0.51 30.10
N LEU A 587 14.96 -0.79 29.90
CA LEU A 587 15.62 -1.84 30.70
C LEU A 587 17.14 -1.84 30.48
N ALA A 588 17.60 -1.85 29.22
CA ALA A 588 19.02 -1.81 28.88
C ALA A 588 19.71 -0.52 29.38
N SER A 589 19.00 0.62 29.36
CA SER A 589 19.49 1.89 29.92
C SER A 589 19.57 1.84 31.45
N ALA A 590 18.57 1.25 32.12
CA ALA A 590 18.60 1.03 33.57
C ALA A 590 19.71 0.05 33.99
N GLU A 591 19.97 -1.01 33.22
CA GLU A 591 21.06 -1.95 33.42
C GLU A 591 22.44 -1.28 33.19
N ALA A 592 22.57 -0.45 32.15
CA ALA A 592 23.77 0.35 31.92
C ALA A 592 24.04 1.36 33.05
N ALA A 593 22.97 1.94 33.62
CA ALA A 593 23.05 2.84 34.77
C ALA A 593 23.30 2.12 36.12
N ALA A 594 23.09 0.81 36.21
CA ALA A 594 23.21 0.04 37.46
C ALA A 594 24.66 -0.22 37.90
N GLY A 595 25.61 -0.27 36.96
CA GLY A 595 27.06 -0.24 37.23
C GLY A 595 27.73 -1.59 37.59
N GLU A 596 28.75 -1.94 36.80
CA GLU A 596 29.81 -2.94 37.08
C GLU A 596 29.39 -4.31 37.68
N GLY A 597 28.81 -5.19 36.83
CA GLY A 597 28.59 -6.60 37.20
C GLY A 597 28.27 -7.52 36.02
N THR A 598 29.23 -7.77 35.12
CA THR A 598 29.01 -8.43 33.81
C THR A 598 28.54 -9.90 33.90
N PRO A 599 27.33 -10.24 33.39
CA PRO A 599 26.86 -11.62 33.26
C PRO A 599 26.76 -12.04 31.78
N GLY A 600 27.52 -13.04 31.35
CA GLY A 600 27.40 -13.60 30.00
C GLY A 600 28.55 -14.51 29.56
N ALA A 601 29.78 -14.25 30.04
CA ALA A 601 30.93 -15.10 29.76
C ALA A 601 30.88 -16.42 30.53
N VAL A 602 30.31 -17.47 29.93
CA VAL A 602 30.34 -18.84 30.47
C VAL A 602 31.79 -19.32 30.52
N ARG A 603 32.30 -19.61 31.73
CA ARG A 603 33.67 -20.14 31.91
C ARG A 603 33.76 -21.55 31.30
N ALA A 604 34.75 -21.74 30.43
CA ALA A 604 35.02 -23.01 29.74
C ALA A 604 36.43 -23.51 30.09
N TYR A 605 36.56 -24.84 30.24
CA TYR A 605 37.80 -25.50 30.61
C TYR A 605 38.09 -26.69 29.68
N ILE A 606 39.34 -26.82 29.25
CA ILE A 606 39.83 -28.01 28.55
C ILE A 606 40.66 -28.82 29.53
N LEU A 607 40.15 -29.99 29.90
CA LEU A 607 40.67 -30.79 31.00
C LEU A 607 41.19 -32.15 30.55
N ASP A 608 42.13 -32.71 31.31
CA ASP A 608 42.53 -34.12 31.22
C ASP A 608 41.58 -35.03 32.03
N PRO A 609 41.71 -36.37 31.93
CA PRO A 609 40.92 -37.32 32.72
C PRO A 609 41.13 -37.27 34.25
N ARG A 610 41.98 -36.37 34.76
CA ARG A 610 42.20 -36.06 36.19
C ARG A 610 41.72 -34.65 36.55
N LEU A 611 40.90 -34.04 35.69
CA LEU A 611 40.38 -32.68 35.79
C LEU A 611 41.47 -31.60 35.85
N GLN A 612 42.67 -31.83 35.31
CA GLN A 612 43.73 -30.83 35.21
C GLN A 612 43.61 -30.00 33.93
N LEU A 613 43.77 -28.68 34.04
CA LEU A 613 43.80 -27.77 32.89
C LEU A 613 44.95 -28.13 31.93
N LEU A 614 44.61 -28.27 30.65
CA LEU A 614 45.57 -28.51 29.58
C LEU A 614 46.01 -27.19 28.91
N PRO A 615 47.28 -27.08 28.47
CA PRO A 615 47.78 -25.87 27.83
C PRO A 615 47.19 -25.67 26.42
N PRO A 616 47.22 -24.45 25.87
CA PRO A 616 46.82 -24.19 24.48
C PRO A 616 47.50 -25.12 23.48
N GLY A 617 46.74 -25.54 22.47
CA GLY A 617 47.12 -26.57 21.49
C GLY A 617 46.85 -28.02 21.94
N ALA A 618 46.75 -28.30 23.24
CA ALA A 618 46.58 -29.68 23.73
C ALA A 618 45.09 -30.15 23.70
N PRO A 619 44.82 -31.39 23.24
CA PRO A 619 43.46 -31.89 23.02
C PRO A 619 42.84 -32.56 24.26
N GLY A 620 41.88 -31.90 24.92
CA GLY A 620 41.23 -32.37 26.14
C GLY A 620 39.72 -32.55 26.03
N ASP A 621 39.09 -32.91 27.15
CA ASP A 621 37.64 -32.89 27.33
C ASP A 621 37.15 -31.48 27.65
N LEU A 622 36.07 -31.04 26.99
CA LEU A 622 35.45 -29.74 27.28
C LEU A 622 34.48 -29.82 28.46
N TYR A 623 34.75 -29.00 29.46
CA TYR A 623 33.89 -28.74 30.62
C TYR A 623 33.41 -27.29 30.60
N LEU A 624 32.18 -27.05 31.05
CA LEU A 624 31.60 -25.72 31.21
C LEU A 624 31.16 -25.51 32.66
N ALA A 625 31.41 -24.32 33.20
CA ALA A 625 30.89 -23.92 34.51
C ALA A 625 29.35 -23.89 34.47
N ALA A 626 28.74 -24.36 35.56
CA ALA A 626 27.30 -24.40 35.73
C ALA A 626 26.77 -23.12 36.37
N ALA A 627 25.54 -22.74 36.04
CA ALA A 627 24.88 -21.58 36.64
C ALA A 627 24.49 -21.86 38.11
N ALA A 628 24.31 -20.80 38.91
CA ALA A 628 23.79 -20.94 40.26
C ALA A 628 22.36 -21.49 40.22
N GLY A 629 22.13 -22.65 40.84
CA GLY A 629 20.84 -23.36 40.81
C GLY A 629 20.71 -24.45 39.74
N ASP A 630 21.73 -24.67 38.91
CA ASP A 630 21.75 -25.76 37.92
C ASP A 630 21.64 -27.14 38.60
N SER A 631 20.67 -27.94 38.15
CA SER A 631 20.26 -29.22 38.74
C SER A 631 20.59 -30.43 37.87
N ARG A 632 21.35 -30.27 36.79
CA ARG A 632 21.69 -31.36 35.86
C ARG A 632 22.45 -32.51 36.52
N ASP A 633 22.05 -33.74 36.20
CA ASP A 633 22.80 -34.94 36.59
C ASP A 633 24.22 -34.94 36.00
N GLY A 634 25.17 -35.46 36.77
CA GLY A 634 26.58 -35.53 36.37
C GLY A 634 27.42 -34.26 36.65
N LEU A 635 26.85 -33.21 37.26
CA LEU A 635 27.60 -32.03 37.71
C LEU A 635 28.74 -32.41 38.69
N VAL A 636 29.99 -32.13 38.33
CA VAL A 636 31.17 -32.30 39.21
C VAL A 636 31.53 -30.98 39.91
N PRO A 637 32.34 -30.99 41.00
CA PRO A 637 32.91 -29.76 41.56
C PRO A 637 33.79 -29.05 40.54
N ASP A 638 33.72 -27.72 40.48
CA ASP A 638 34.65 -26.88 39.71
C ASP A 638 35.81 -26.44 40.62
N PRO A 639 37.06 -26.90 40.39
CA PRO A 639 38.23 -26.49 41.16
C PRO A 639 38.91 -25.21 40.63
N TYR A 640 38.38 -24.61 39.56
CA TYR A 640 38.88 -23.39 38.91
C TYR A 640 37.91 -22.20 39.04
N GLY A 641 36.67 -22.47 39.41
CA GLY A 641 35.62 -21.49 39.71
C GLY A 641 35.64 -20.96 41.15
N GLU A 642 34.52 -20.35 41.56
CA GLU A 642 34.33 -19.90 42.94
C GLU A 642 34.23 -21.08 43.94
N PRO A 643 34.56 -20.89 45.23
CA PRO A 643 34.45 -21.94 46.24
C PRO A 643 33.03 -22.53 46.35
N GLY A 644 32.87 -23.80 45.96
CA GLY A 644 31.59 -24.50 45.91
C GLY A 644 30.94 -24.53 44.52
N GLY A 645 31.57 -23.95 43.50
CA GLY A 645 31.16 -24.00 42.11
C GLY A 645 31.05 -25.42 41.54
N ARG A 646 30.29 -25.55 40.45
CA ARG A 646 30.05 -26.82 39.75
C ARG A 646 30.33 -26.64 38.26
N MET A 647 30.72 -27.71 37.60
CA MET A 647 30.90 -27.77 36.15
C MET A 647 30.37 -29.10 35.60
N TYR A 648 30.01 -29.12 34.32
CA TYR A 648 29.57 -30.33 33.62
C TYR A 648 30.46 -30.61 32.42
N ARG A 649 30.68 -31.90 32.11
CA ARG A 649 31.38 -32.35 30.90
C ARG A 649 30.42 -32.26 29.72
N THR A 650 30.83 -31.65 28.62
CA THR A 650 29.98 -31.52 27.41
C THR A 650 29.96 -32.77 26.53
N GLY A 651 30.84 -33.74 26.82
CA GLY A 651 31.04 -34.96 26.03
C GLY A 651 31.87 -34.77 24.76
N ARG A 652 32.25 -33.53 24.41
CA ARG A 652 33.08 -33.19 23.24
C ARG A 652 34.53 -32.98 23.62
N ARG A 653 35.45 -33.29 22.69
CA ARG A 653 36.86 -32.96 22.78
C ARG A 653 37.18 -31.68 22.01
N ALA A 654 38.05 -30.87 22.59
CA ALA A 654 38.47 -29.59 22.03
C ALA A 654 39.87 -29.19 22.49
N ARG A 655 40.42 -28.14 21.88
CA ARG A 655 41.66 -27.46 22.27
C ARG A 655 41.48 -25.95 22.20
N TRP A 656 42.26 -25.21 22.99
CA TRP A 656 42.43 -23.77 22.80
C TRP A 656 43.43 -23.50 21.68
N GLU A 657 43.16 -22.50 20.84
CA GLU A 657 44.05 -22.05 19.77
C GLU A 657 44.65 -20.67 20.08
N ALA A 658 45.57 -20.21 19.23
CA ALA A 658 46.19 -18.89 19.38
C ALA A 658 45.11 -17.79 19.34
N GLY A 659 45.19 -16.82 20.25
CA GLY A 659 44.18 -15.77 20.40
C GLY A 659 42.93 -16.17 21.20
N GLY A 660 42.90 -17.37 21.82
CA GLY A 660 41.82 -17.76 22.76
C GLY A 660 40.55 -18.28 22.10
N LYS A 661 40.57 -18.57 20.80
CA LYS A 661 39.49 -19.33 20.13
C LYS A 661 39.52 -20.80 20.57
N LEU A 662 38.35 -21.44 20.54
CA LEU A 662 38.19 -22.85 20.89
C LEU A 662 37.92 -23.68 19.63
N ALA A 663 38.72 -24.72 19.39
CA ALA A 663 38.57 -25.63 18.27
C ALA A 663 38.13 -27.03 18.74
N TYR A 664 37.02 -27.52 18.20
CA TYR A 664 36.54 -28.89 18.41
C TYR A 664 37.34 -29.89 17.59
N LEU A 665 37.41 -31.15 18.04
CA LEU A 665 38.33 -32.16 17.49
C LEU A 665 37.64 -33.45 17.00
N ASP A 666 36.34 -33.60 17.25
CA ASP A 666 35.58 -34.82 16.94
C ASP A 666 34.80 -34.66 15.62
N THR A 667 35.50 -34.72 14.49
CA THR A 667 34.92 -34.71 13.13
C THR A 667 35.46 -35.85 12.24
N ALA A 668 35.32 -37.09 12.72
CA ALA A 668 35.33 -38.30 11.88
C ALA A 668 34.68 -39.48 12.63
N ALA A 669 33.68 -40.13 12.01
CA ALA A 669 33.15 -41.42 12.46
C ALA A 669 32.81 -42.28 11.22
N ASP A 670 33.47 -43.43 11.12
CA ASP A 670 33.42 -44.39 10.02
C ASP A 670 32.02 -45.03 9.83
N PRO A 671 31.48 -45.16 8.60
CA PRO A 671 30.19 -45.77 8.33
C PRO A 671 30.24 -47.32 8.35
N SER A 672 30.80 -47.93 9.40
CA SER A 672 30.79 -49.39 9.57
C SER A 672 30.72 -49.82 11.05
N GLY A 673 29.69 -50.59 11.46
CA GLY A 673 29.61 -51.08 12.85
C GLY A 673 28.24 -51.47 13.43
N ALA A 674 27.55 -52.45 12.83
CA ALA A 674 26.55 -53.35 13.44
C ALA A 674 25.69 -52.85 14.65
N ARG A 675 24.41 -52.51 14.41
CA ARG A 675 23.37 -52.59 15.45
C ARG A 675 23.04 -54.06 15.75
N ALA A 676 23.47 -54.56 16.90
CA ALA A 676 22.96 -55.80 17.46
C ALA A 676 21.72 -55.53 18.35
N GLN A 677 20.54 -55.98 17.90
CA GLN A 677 19.43 -56.34 18.76
C GLN A 677 18.91 -57.72 18.36
N SER A 678 18.61 -58.55 19.36
CA SER A 678 18.23 -59.95 19.16
C SER A 678 16.74 -60.10 18.83
N GLU A 679 16.50 -60.80 17.72
CA GLU A 679 15.41 -61.76 17.49
C GLU A 679 14.21 -61.78 18.46
N SER A 680 13.02 -61.58 17.88
CA SER A 680 12.03 -62.66 17.86
C SER A 680 11.34 -62.63 16.49
N ALA A 681 11.16 -63.78 15.83
CA ALA A 681 10.97 -63.82 14.38
C ALA A 681 9.94 -64.86 13.89
N SER A 682 9.18 -64.49 12.85
CA SER A 682 8.52 -65.37 11.88
C SER A 682 7.81 -64.54 10.79
N GLY A 683 8.01 -64.72 9.46
CA GLY A 683 9.01 -65.53 8.75
C GLY A 683 8.65 -65.76 7.26
N SER A 684 9.66 -65.99 6.39
CA SER A 684 9.67 -66.26 4.91
C SER A 684 9.42 -65.05 3.98
N GLY A 685 10.12 -64.83 2.83
CA GLY A 685 11.23 -65.54 2.14
C GLY A 685 10.79 -66.26 0.83
N SER A 686 11.54 -66.36 -0.29
CA SER A 686 12.88 -65.89 -0.77
C SER A 686 12.87 -65.93 -2.35
N THR A 687 13.88 -65.67 -3.21
CA THR A 687 15.38 -65.47 -3.19
C THR A 687 15.70 -64.44 -4.34
N SER A 688 16.72 -64.37 -5.25
CA SER A 688 18.07 -64.92 -5.64
C SER A 688 18.48 -64.22 -6.98
N ASP A 689 19.71 -64.11 -7.56
CA ASP A 689 21.16 -64.14 -7.20
C ASP A 689 22.00 -63.81 -8.51
N SER A 690 23.35 -63.66 -8.45
CA SER A 690 24.39 -63.55 -9.54
C SER A 690 24.53 -62.22 -10.35
N GLU A 691 25.70 -61.60 -10.68
CA GLU A 691 27.15 -61.94 -10.93
C GLU A 691 27.55 -62.09 -12.43
N SER A 692 28.72 -61.68 -12.99
CA SER A 692 29.88 -60.85 -12.54
C SER A 692 30.95 -60.60 -13.67
N THR A 693 31.91 -59.65 -13.50
CA THR A 693 33.26 -59.50 -14.20
C THR A 693 33.36 -59.22 -15.73
N SER A 694 34.45 -58.68 -16.33
CA SER A 694 35.48 -57.66 -15.94
C SER A 694 36.40 -57.23 -17.15
N ASP A 695 37.12 -56.10 -17.00
CA ASP A 695 38.43 -55.70 -17.61
C ASP A 695 38.65 -55.16 -19.06
N SER A 696 38.95 -53.84 -19.12
CA SER A 696 40.11 -53.13 -19.73
C SER A 696 40.25 -52.74 -21.24
N GLU A 697 40.36 -51.41 -21.43
CA GLU A 697 41.30 -50.60 -22.27
C GLU A 697 41.19 -50.45 -23.82
N SER A 698 40.52 -49.35 -24.21
CA SER A 698 40.95 -48.25 -25.11
C SER A 698 41.41 -48.45 -26.57
N ASP A 699 40.69 -47.80 -27.50
CA ASP A 699 41.26 -46.92 -28.56
C ASP A 699 40.29 -45.75 -28.85
N PHE A 700 40.69 -44.75 -29.64
CA PHE A 700 39.92 -43.51 -29.90
C PHE A 700 38.88 -43.65 -31.03
N GLY A 701 37.69 -43.07 -30.81
CA GLY A 701 36.93 -42.37 -31.84
C GLY A 701 36.05 -43.20 -32.77
N THR A 702 34.86 -43.57 -32.29
CA THR A 702 33.67 -43.82 -33.12
C THR A 702 32.47 -43.13 -32.48
N GLU A 703 31.48 -42.74 -33.29
CA GLU A 703 30.15 -42.41 -32.80
C GLU A 703 29.63 -43.57 -31.94
N SER A 704 29.14 -43.30 -30.74
CA SER A 704 28.39 -44.30 -30.01
C SER A 704 27.00 -44.39 -30.62
N GLU A 705 26.81 -45.39 -31.49
CA GLU A 705 25.50 -46.02 -31.69
C GLU A 705 25.05 -46.60 -30.35
N GLY A 706 24.54 -45.73 -29.47
CA GLY A 706 23.71 -46.15 -28.35
C GLY A 706 22.55 -46.91 -28.95
N THR A 707 22.34 -48.16 -28.54
CA THR A 707 21.19 -48.94 -28.97
C THR A 707 19.95 -48.47 -28.23
N HIS A 708 19.58 -47.21 -28.44
CA HIS A 708 18.35 -46.63 -27.93
C HIS A 708 17.18 -47.48 -28.46
N ARG A 709 16.30 -47.90 -27.56
CA ARG A 709 15.08 -48.63 -27.88
C ARG A 709 14.23 -47.74 -28.80
N GLU A 710 14.00 -48.16 -30.05
CA GLU A 710 13.13 -47.39 -30.96
C GLU A 710 11.72 -47.22 -30.37
N PRO A 711 11.07 -46.05 -30.51
CA PRO A 711 9.71 -45.82 -30.03
C PRO A 711 8.68 -46.80 -30.63
N VAL A 712 8.19 -47.72 -29.81
CA VAL A 712 7.29 -48.81 -30.16
C VAL A 712 5.83 -48.38 -30.01
N THR A 713 5.48 -47.72 -28.90
CA THR A 713 4.12 -47.19 -28.64
C THR A 713 3.91 -45.85 -29.33
N THR A 714 2.66 -45.39 -29.40
CA THR A 714 2.36 -44.04 -29.90
C THR A 714 2.77 -42.96 -28.91
N ALA A 715 2.66 -43.22 -27.60
CA ALA A 715 3.09 -42.30 -26.55
C ALA A 715 4.60 -42.09 -26.56
N GLU A 716 5.39 -43.18 -26.58
CA GLU A 716 6.86 -43.13 -26.71
C GLU A 716 7.30 -42.26 -27.90
N ARG A 717 6.64 -42.42 -29.05
CA ARG A 717 7.03 -41.76 -30.31
C ARG A 717 6.69 -40.27 -30.32
N VAL A 718 5.47 -39.92 -29.90
CA VAL A 718 5.03 -38.52 -29.79
C VAL A 718 5.80 -37.78 -28.70
N LEU A 719 6.11 -38.43 -27.57
CA LEU A 719 6.99 -37.85 -26.54
C LEU A 719 8.40 -37.60 -27.10
N SER A 720 9.00 -38.59 -27.78
CA SER A 720 10.33 -38.44 -28.39
C SER A 720 10.39 -37.27 -29.36
N GLU A 721 9.38 -37.13 -30.24
CA GLU A 721 9.24 -36.00 -31.17
C GLU A 721 9.15 -34.66 -30.42
N ILE A 722 8.33 -34.57 -29.36
CA ILE A 722 8.18 -33.35 -28.56
C ILE A 722 9.46 -32.99 -27.77
N PHE A 723 10.15 -33.98 -27.21
CA PHE A 723 11.40 -33.77 -26.47
C PHE A 723 12.53 -33.29 -27.39
N VAL A 724 12.70 -33.93 -28.55
CA VAL A 724 13.65 -33.51 -29.60
C VAL A 724 13.40 -32.05 -30.00
N GLU A 725 12.14 -31.65 -30.19
CA GLU A 725 11.79 -30.29 -30.58
C GLU A 725 11.93 -29.26 -29.42
N LEU A 726 11.80 -29.68 -28.15
CA LEU A 726 11.93 -28.78 -26.98
C LEU A 726 13.37 -28.61 -26.46
N LEU A 727 14.26 -29.52 -26.83
CA LEU A 727 15.68 -29.54 -26.44
C LEU A 727 16.63 -29.24 -27.62
N GLU A 728 16.10 -29.00 -28.82
CA GLU A 728 16.86 -28.73 -30.06
C GLU A 728 17.92 -29.80 -30.40
N LEU A 729 17.60 -31.07 -30.14
CA LEU A 729 18.51 -32.21 -30.34
C LEU A 729 18.40 -32.80 -31.76
N ASP A 730 19.46 -33.48 -32.22
CA ASP A 730 19.39 -34.33 -33.42
C ASP A 730 18.59 -35.64 -33.17
N GLY A 731 18.35 -36.00 -31.91
CA GLY A 731 17.59 -37.17 -31.47
C GLY A 731 17.61 -37.33 -29.95
N ILE A 732 16.72 -38.18 -29.41
CA ILE A 732 16.69 -38.57 -28.00
C ILE A 732 16.40 -40.08 -27.88
N GLY A 733 17.03 -40.76 -26.94
CA GLY A 733 16.70 -42.13 -26.57
C GLY A 733 15.54 -42.23 -25.59
N LEU A 734 14.91 -43.40 -25.53
CA LEU A 734 13.81 -43.60 -24.60
C LEU A 734 14.25 -43.64 -23.14
N ASP A 735 15.45 -44.14 -22.87
CA ASP A 735 16.00 -44.33 -21.53
C ASP A 735 16.96 -43.18 -21.13
N ASP A 736 17.00 -42.09 -21.92
CA ASP A 736 17.84 -40.91 -21.68
C ASP A 736 17.20 -40.00 -20.60
N ASP A 737 17.99 -39.55 -19.62
CA ASP A 737 17.51 -38.66 -18.55
C ASP A 737 17.45 -37.21 -19.05
N ILE A 738 16.26 -36.61 -19.00
CA ILE A 738 16.01 -35.27 -19.52
C ILE A 738 16.83 -34.19 -18.80
N PHE A 739 17.16 -34.36 -17.52
CA PHE A 739 17.98 -33.43 -16.76
C PHE A 739 19.47 -33.51 -17.10
N GLU A 740 19.94 -34.59 -17.75
CA GLU A 740 21.28 -34.63 -18.37
C GLU A 740 21.33 -33.83 -19.69
N LEU A 741 20.18 -33.64 -20.34
CA LEU A 741 20.03 -32.89 -21.59
C LEU A 741 19.72 -31.39 -21.36
N GLY A 742 19.81 -30.90 -20.11
CA GLY A 742 19.61 -29.50 -19.75
C GLY A 742 18.15 -29.09 -19.49
N PHE A 743 17.23 -30.05 -19.33
CA PHE A 743 15.80 -29.80 -19.20
C PHE A 743 15.43 -29.00 -17.93
N HIS A 744 14.82 -27.83 -18.09
CA HIS A 744 14.46 -26.92 -16.98
C HIS A 744 12.94 -26.68 -16.83
N SER A 745 12.52 -26.06 -15.71
CA SER A 745 11.11 -25.96 -15.30
C SER A 745 10.15 -25.34 -16.35
N LEU A 746 10.65 -24.48 -17.24
CA LEU A 746 9.84 -23.91 -18.34
C LEU A 746 9.63 -24.92 -19.48
N GLN A 747 10.66 -25.69 -19.84
CA GLN A 747 10.52 -26.80 -20.80
C GLN A 747 9.60 -27.89 -20.23
N ALA A 748 9.63 -28.14 -18.91
CA ALA A 748 8.66 -29.02 -18.25
C ALA A 748 7.21 -28.56 -18.45
N MET A 749 6.92 -27.26 -18.30
CA MET A 749 5.59 -26.69 -18.57
C MET A 749 5.22 -26.76 -20.07
N ARG A 750 6.14 -26.42 -20.98
CA ARG A 750 5.92 -26.54 -22.43
C ARG A 750 5.67 -27.99 -22.86
N LEU A 751 6.37 -28.96 -22.28
CA LEU A 751 6.18 -30.39 -22.51
C LEU A 751 4.79 -30.83 -22.08
N VAL A 752 4.35 -30.51 -20.86
CA VAL A 752 2.99 -30.82 -20.38
C VAL A 752 1.93 -30.24 -21.32
N SER A 753 2.13 -29.01 -21.79
CA SER A 753 1.24 -28.34 -22.74
C SER A 753 1.20 -29.04 -24.11
N ARG A 754 2.36 -29.37 -24.69
CA ARG A 754 2.47 -30.08 -25.97
C ARG A 754 1.96 -31.53 -25.90
N VAL A 755 2.20 -32.24 -24.80
CA VAL A 755 1.64 -33.57 -24.55
C VAL A 755 0.12 -33.51 -24.46
N ARG A 756 -0.45 -32.51 -23.77
CA ARG A 756 -1.90 -32.27 -23.75
C ARG A 756 -2.44 -32.00 -25.16
N ALA A 757 -1.75 -31.18 -25.96
CA ALA A 757 -2.15 -30.86 -27.33
C ALA A 757 -2.06 -32.04 -28.31
N ALA A 758 -1.03 -32.88 -28.19
CA ALA A 758 -0.77 -33.99 -29.11
C ALA A 758 -1.48 -35.30 -28.75
N LEU A 759 -1.65 -35.60 -27.45
CA LEU A 759 -2.23 -36.86 -26.96
C LEU A 759 -3.61 -36.68 -26.29
N GLY A 760 -4.04 -35.45 -25.97
CA GLY A 760 -5.32 -35.19 -25.31
C GLY A 760 -5.38 -35.61 -23.84
N VAL A 761 -4.22 -35.75 -23.18
CA VAL A 761 -4.06 -36.23 -21.80
C VAL A 761 -3.37 -35.18 -20.95
N GLU A 762 -3.81 -34.99 -19.71
CA GLU A 762 -3.08 -34.18 -18.73
C GLU A 762 -1.93 -34.98 -18.11
N LEU A 763 -0.70 -34.46 -18.26
CA LEU A 763 0.52 -34.97 -17.63
C LEU A 763 0.87 -34.06 -16.43
N PRO A 764 0.79 -34.53 -15.18
CA PRO A 764 1.19 -33.71 -14.03
C PRO A 764 2.70 -33.45 -14.05
N ILE A 765 3.13 -32.20 -13.85
CA ILE A 765 4.56 -31.81 -13.90
C ILE A 765 5.44 -32.67 -12.96
N ARG A 766 4.90 -33.10 -11.81
CA ARG A 766 5.54 -34.03 -10.86
C ARG A 766 6.05 -35.31 -11.52
N VAL A 767 5.33 -35.86 -12.51
CA VAL A 767 5.74 -37.09 -13.22
C VAL A 767 7.11 -36.90 -13.87
N LEU A 768 7.40 -35.72 -14.43
CA LEU A 768 8.69 -35.43 -15.08
C LEU A 768 9.89 -35.40 -14.10
N PHE A 769 9.64 -35.33 -12.79
CA PHE A 769 10.66 -35.38 -11.74
C PHE A 769 10.68 -36.73 -10.99
N GLU A 770 9.63 -37.53 -11.13
CA GLU A 770 9.52 -38.88 -10.53
C GLU A 770 9.79 -40.01 -11.56
N ALA A 771 9.77 -39.67 -12.85
CA ALA A 771 10.02 -40.49 -14.03
C ALA A 771 10.78 -39.63 -15.07
N PRO A 772 12.12 -39.47 -14.96
CA PRO A 772 12.90 -38.54 -15.75
C PRO A 772 13.19 -38.99 -17.19
N THR A 773 12.84 -40.22 -17.58
CA THR A 773 13.07 -40.74 -18.95
C THR A 773 11.79 -40.77 -19.79
N VAL A 774 11.95 -40.71 -21.12
CA VAL A 774 10.84 -40.78 -22.08
C VAL A 774 10.06 -42.10 -21.95
N ALA A 775 10.75 -43.21 -21.64
CA ALA A 775 10.19 -44.53 -21.41
C ALA A 775 9.24 -44.54 -20.20
N GLU A 776 9.66 -43.97 -19.06
CA GLU A 776 8.87 -43.97 -17.83
C GLU A 776 7.66 -43.02 -17.93
N VAL A 777 7.81 -41.87 -18.60
CA VAL A 777 6.67 -40.97 -18.90
C VAL A 777 5.66 -41.66 -19.83
N ALA A 778 6.13 -42.42 -20.82
CA ALA A 778 5.25 -43.20 -21.69
C ALA A 778 4.53 -44.34 -20.93
N GLU A 779 5.24 -45.07 -20.07
CA GLU A 779 4.66 -46.10 -19.22
C GLU A 779 3.64 -45.50 -18.23
N TRP A 780 3.90 -44.32 -17.67
CA TRP A 780 2.93 -43.61 -16.81
C TRP A 780 1.63 -43.29 -17.56
N LEU A 781 1.72 -42.80 -18.80
CA LEU A 781 0.55 -42.49 -19.64
C LEU A 781 -0.27 -43.75 -19.97
N ASP A 782 0.41 -44.82 -20.40
CA ASP A 782 -0.21 -46.10 -20.79
C ASP A 782 -0.79 -46.86 -19.58
N THR A 783 -0.17 -46.78 -18.39
CA THR A 783 -0.63 -47.50 -17.18
C THR A 783 -1.65 -46.73 -16.35
N SER A 784 -1.52 -45.42 -16.21
CA SER A 784 -2.46 -44.59 -15.44
C SER A 784 -3.80 -44.40 -16.16
N GLY A 785 -3.86 -44.69 -17.47
CA GLY A 785 -5.05 -44.52 -18.29
C GLY A 785 -5.49 -43.06 -18.32
N GLY A 786 -4.55 -42.19 -18.71
CA GLY A 786 -4.58 -40.73 -18.54
C GLY A 786 -5.97 -40.11 -18.61
N THR A 787 -6.37 -39.44 -17.52
CA THR A 787 -7.74 -38.92 -17.34
C THR A 787 -8.14 -38.01 -18.52
N PRO A 788 -9.22 -38.35 -19.26
CA PRO A 788 -9.68 -37.52 -20.37
C PRO A 788 -10.22 -36.17 -19.84
N ASP A 789 -9.41 -35.12 -19.94
CA ASP A 789 -9.76 -33.77 -19.48
C ASP A 789 -10.78 -33.12 -20.44
N LEU A 790 -12.06 -33.35 -20.14
CA LEU A 790 -13.20 -32.79 -20.88
C LEU A 790 -13.56 -31.35 -20.48
N ALA A 791 -12.60 -30.47 -20.18
CA ALA A 791 -12.61 -29.06 -20.60
C ALA A 791 -11.40 -28.25 -20.09
N ARG A 792 -10.40 -28.05 -20.95
CA ARG A 792 -9.60 -26.81 -20.96
C ARG A 792 -9.51 -26.27 -22.38
N LEU A 793 -9.68 -24.96 -22.55
CA LEU A 793 -9.73 -24.32 -23.86
C LEU A 793 -8.31 -24.20 -24.46
N PRO A 794 -8.10 -24.54 -25.75
CA PRO A 794 -6.85 -24.22 -26.42
C PRO A 794 -6.68 -22.69 -26.54
N LEU A 795 -5.43 -22.24 -26.53
CA LEU A 795 -5.09 -20.86 -26.86
C LEU A 795 -5.22 -20.67 -28.38
N ALA A 796 -6.15 -19.81 -28.78
CA ALA A 796 -6.49 -19.54 -30.18
C ALA A 796 -7.12 -18.14 -30.29
N VAL A 797 -7.17 -17.59 -31.50
CA VAL A 797 -7.80 -16.28 -31.80
C VAL A 797 -9.28 -16.28 -31.39
N ARG A 798 -9.72 -15.18 -30.76
CA ARG A 798 -11.06 -15.06 -30.15
C ARG A 798 -11.90 -13.95 -30.79
N GLU A 799 -13.21 -14.08 -30.68
CA GLU A 799 -14.12 -12.96 -30.94
C GLU A 799 -13.96 -11.95 -29.79
N ARG A 800 -13.61 -10.71 -30.12
CA ARG A 800 -13.26 -9.68 -29.13
C ARG A 800 -14.49 -8.84 -28.78
N PRO A 801 -14.80 -8.61 -27.49
CA PRO A 801 -15.85 -7.67 -27.08
C PRO A 801 -15.43 -6.22 -27.38
N ASP A 802 -16.41 -5.30 -27.41
CA ASP A 802 -16.17 -3.86 -27.64
C ASP A 802 -15.18 -3.24 -26.64
N LEU A 803 -15.17 -3.75 -25.40
CA LEU A 803 -14.20 -3.42 -24.35
C LEU A 803 -13.43 -4.70 -23.99
N VAL A 804 -12.19 -4.83 -24.46
CA VAL A 804 -11.34 -5.99 -24.15
C VAL A 804 -10.79 -5.86 -22.72
N PRO A 805 -11.04 -6.81 -21.80
CA PRO A 805 -10.55 -6.72 -20.42
C PRO A 805 -9.02 -6.77 -20.36
N LEU A 806 -8.44 -6.13 -19.35
CA LEU A 806 -7.03 -6.30 -19.00
C LEU A 806 -6.79 -7.73 -18.50
N SER A 807 -5.62 -8.30 -18.83
CA SER A 807 -5.15 -9.49 -18.13
C SER A 807 -5.01 -9.21 -16.62
N PHE A 808 -5.03 -10.24 -15.78
CA PHE A 808 -4.89 -10.02 -14.34
C PHE A 808 -3.53 -9.36 -13.98
N ALA A 809 -2.47 -9.68 -14.72
CA ALA A 809 -1.16 -9.06 -14.56
C ALA A 809 -1.18 -7.55 -14.93
N GLN A 810 -1.90 -7.17 -15.99
CA GLN A 810 -2.08 -5.76 -16.35
C GLN A 810 -2.93 -4.98 -15.34
N ARG A 811 -3.98 -5.60 -14.77
CA ARG A 811 -4.85 -4.95 -13.77
C ARG A 811 -4.06 -4.47 -12.56
N ARG A 812 -3.05 -5.24 -12.08
CA ARG A 812 -2.09 -4.78 -11.05
C ARG A 812 -1.42 -3.46 -11.43
N LEU A 813 -0.78 -3.41 -12.60
CA LEU A 813 0.05 -2.26 -12.98
C LEU A 813 -0.81 -1.03 -13.28
N TRP A 814 -2.03 -1.21 -13.78
CA TRP A 814 -3.01 -0.13 -13.91
C TRP A 814 -3.50 0.39 -12.56
N PHE A 815 -3.78 -0.50 -11.59
CA PHE A 815 -4.15 -0.10 -10.23
C PHE A 815 -3.03 0.69 -9.52
N LEU A 816 -1.77 0.24 -9.66
CA LEU A 816 -0.61 0.97 -9.11
C LEU A 816 -0.44 2.34 -9.80
N HIS A 817 -0.61 2.42 -11.12
CA HIS A 817 -0.62 3.70 -11.85
C HIS A 817 -1.77 4.63 -11.43
N ARG A 818 -2.95 4.09 -11.08
CA ARG A 818 -4.08 4.82 -10.48
C ARG A 818 -3.76 5.41 -9.10
N LEU A 819 -2.75 4.90 -8.38
CA LEU A 819 -2.30 5.37 -7.06
C LEU A 819 -1.07 6.29 -7.14
N GLU A 820 -0.04 5.89 -7.89
CA GLU A 820 1.23 6.61 -8.04
C GLU A 820 1.17 7.73 -9.09
N GLY A 821 0.26 7.64 -10.06
CA GLY A 821 0.25 8.46 -11.27
C GLY A 821 1.30 8.03 -12.31
N PRO A 822 1.62 8.89 -13.30
CA PRO A 822 2.71 8.66 -14.25
C PRO A 822 4.06 8.57 -13.53
N SER A 823 4.64 7.36 -13.50
CA SER A 823 5.87 7.06 -12.77
C SER A 823 6.80 6.16 -13.58
N ALA A 824 8.10 6.19 -13.26
CA ALA A 824 9.12 5.32 -13.83
C ALA A 824 9.31 4.00 -13.05
N THR A 825 8.57 3.76 -11.96
CA THR A 825 8.67 2.56 -11.09
C THR A 825 8.68 1.24 -11.87
N TYR A 826 7.92 1.20 -12.97
CA TYR A 826 7.69 0.01 -13.81
C TYR A 826 8.19 0.19 -15.26
N ASN A 827 9.11 1.12 -15.49
CA ASN A 827 9.81 1.25 -16.78
C ASN A 827 10.86 0.15 -16.96
N VAL A 828 11.02 -0.29 -18.22
CA VAL A 828 12.07 -1.20 -18.68
C VAL A 828 12.90 -0.47 -19.74
N PRO A 829 14.03 0.16 -19.35
CA PRO A 829 14.93 0.81 -20.30
C PRO A 829 15.87 -0.22 -20.96
N TRP A 830 15.72 -0.43 -22.26
CA TRP A 830 16.65 -1.23 -23.06
C TRP A 830 17.56 -0.32 -23.88
N ALA A 831 18.80 -0.13 -23.42
CA ALA A 831 19.80 0.70 -24.09
C ALA A 831 20.88 -0.16 -24.76
N VAL A 832 21.17 0.14 -26.02
CA VAL A 832 22.18 -0.55 -26.83
C VAL A 832 23.05 0.44 -27.60
N ARG A 833 24.36 0.32 -27.47
CA ARG A 833 25.33 1.08 -28.27
C ARG A 833 25.48 0.44 -29.64
N LEU A 834 25.48 1.28 -30.67
CA LEU A 834 25.51 0.93 -32.09
C LEU A 834 26.72 1.61 -32.76
N SER A 835 27.76 0.83 -33.03
CA SER A 835 29.02 1.31 -33.62
C SER A 835 29.07 0.94 -35.11
N GLY A 836 29.15 1.95 -35.96
CA GLY A 836 29.13 1.85 -37.43
C GLY A 836 28.08 2.78 -38.09
N ARG A 837 27.71 2.49 -39.34
CA ARG A 837 26.82 3.34 -40.14
C ARG A 837 25.35 2.99 -39.97
N LEU A 838 24.67 3.77 -39.14
CA LEU A 838 23.24 3.66 -38.87
C LEU A 838 22.40 4.46 -39.88
N ASP A 839 21.34 3.85 -40.44
CA ASP A 839 20.26 4.57 -41.14
C ASP A 839 19.09 4.82 -40.17
N ALA A 840 19.08 5.98 -39.53
CA ALA A 840 17.99 6.38 -38.62
C ALA A 840 16.62 6.52 -39.33
N GLY A 841 16.61 6.66 -40.67
CA GLY A 841 15.40 6.63 -41.48
C GLY A 841 14.81 5.22 -41.56
N ALA A 842 15.64 4.22 -41.83
CA ALA A 842 15.26 2.81 -41.82
C ALA A 842 14.87 2.33 -40.41
N LEU A 843 15.64 2.70 -39.37
CA LEU A 843 15.35 2.33 -37.98
C LEU A 843 13.98 2.83 -37.50
N ARG A 844 13.62 4.08 -37.80
CA ARG A 844 12.30 4.63 -37.45
C ARG A 844 11.13 3.93 -38.15
N VAL A 845 11.34 3.43 -39.37
CA VAL A 845 10.31 2.63 -40.06
C VAL A 845 10.24 1.22 -39.47
N ALA A 846 11.39 0.62 -39.14
CA ALA A 846 11.46 -0.69 -38.51
C ALA A 846 10.77 -0.74 -37.13
N LEU A 847 10.93 0.31 -36.31
CA LEU A 847 10.17 0.46 -35.06
C LEU A 847 8.65 0.50 -35.31
N GLY A 848 8.21 1.17 -36.38
CA GLY A 848 6.80 1.17 -36.80
C GLY A 848 6.29 -0.20 -37.25
N ASP A 849 7.13 -1.01 -37.92
CA ASP A 849 6.77 -2.38 -38.32
C ASP A 849 6.59 -3.30 -37.09
N VAL A 850 7.47 -3.18 -36.10
CA VAL A 850 7.41 -3.92 -34.83
C VAL A 850 6.17 -3.54 -34.01
N VAL A 851 5.86 -2.24 -33.89
CA VAL A 851 4.65 -1.76 -33.19
C VAL A 851 3.37 -2.12 -33.93
N ALA A 852 3.37 -2.14 -35.27
CA ALA A 852 2.22 -2.62 -36.04
C ALA A 852 1.94 -4.12 -35.78
N ARG A 853 3.01 -4.93 -35.69
CA ARG A 853 2.98 -6.39 -35.46
C ARG A 853 2.50 -6.79 -34.07
N HIS A 854 3.02 -6.17 -33.02
CA HIS A 854 2.76 -6.55 -31.62
C HIS A 854 1.70 -5.62 -31.02
N GLU A 855 0.46 -6.10 -30.86
CA GLU A 855 -0.65 -5.20 -30.46
C GLU A 855 -0.44 -4.58 -29.08
N SER A 856 0.25 -5.28 -28.16
CA SER A 856 0.54 -4.78 -26.82
C SER A 856 1.28 -3.44 -26.85
N LEU A 857 2.28 -3.29 -27.73
CA LEU A 857 3.06 -2.04 -27.89
C LEU A 857 2.25 -0.85 -28.43
N ARG A 858 1.01 -1.09 -28.89
CA ARG A 858 0.07 -0.07 -29.34
C ARG A 858 -1.27 -0.10 -28.59
N THR A 859 -1.27 -0.57 -27.35
CA THR A 859 -2.44 -0.54 -26.45
C THR A 859 -2.34 0.61 -25.45
N VAL A 860 -3.44 1.32 -25.25
CA VAL A 860 -3.66 2.25 -24.12
C VAL A 860 -4.75 1.70 -23.20
N PHE A 861 -4.80 2.17 -21.95
CA PHE A 861 -5.57 1.57 -20.85
C PHE A 861 -6.55 2.57 -20.19
N PRO A 862 -7.55 3.09 -20.94
CA PRO A 862 -8.58 3.97 -20.41
C PRO A 862 -9.59 3.25 -19.52
N GLU A 863 -10.33 4.05 -18.75
CA GLU A 863 -11.40 3.60 -17.85
C GLU A 863 -12.78 3.83 -18.49
N ALA A 864 -13.72 2.90 -18.29
CA ALA A 864 -15.12 3.05 -18.66
C ALA A 864 -16.04 2.53 -17.54
N ALA A 865 -16.90 3.41 -17.01
CA ALA A 865 -17.83 3.09 -15.92
C ALA A 865 -17.19 2.48 -14.65
N GLY A 866 -15.92 2.81 -14.38
CA GLY A 866 -15.12 2.30 -13.25
C GLY A 866 -14.13 1.19 -13.61
N GLU A 867 -14.30 0.53 -14.77
CA GLU A 867 -13.47 -0.61 -15.19
C GLU A 867 -12.43 -0.22 -16.25
N PRO A 868 -11.16 -0.66 -16.14
CA PRO A 868 -10.15 -0.48 -17.17
C PRO A 868 -10.32 -1.47 -18.32
N TYR A 869 -10.01 -1.05 -19.55
CA TYR A 869 -10.00 -1.93 -20.73
C TYR A 869 -8.81 -1.65 -21.67
N GLN A 870 -8.43 -2.66 -22.46
CA GLN A 870 -7.37 -2.58 -23.46
C GLN A 870 -7.91 -1.92 -24.74
N LEU A 871 -7.53 -0.66 -24.99
CA LEU A 871 -7.82 0.04 -26.24
C LEU A 871 -6.63 -0.09 -27.20
N VAL A 872 -6.74 -1.05 -28.12
CA VAL A 872 -5.72 -1.32 -29.14
C VAL A 872 -5.79 -0.28 -30.26
N VAL A 873 -4.83 0.64 -30.32
CA VAL A 873 -4.68 1.67 -31.36
C VAL A 873 -4.32 1.01 -32.70
N SER A 874 -4.76 1.57 -33.83
CA SER A 874 -4.46 0.98 -35.14
C SER A 874 -2.97 1.17 -35.50
N GLY A 875 -2.35 0.15 -36.12
CA GLY A 875 -0.95 0.22 -36.56
C GLY A 875 -0.65 1.26 -37.66
N ALA A 876 -1.66 1.96 -38.18
CA ALA A 876 -1.47 3.09 -39.08
C ALA A 876 -1.25 4.43 -38.33
N GLU A 877 -1.84 4.53 -37.14
CA GLU A 877 -1.84 5.69 -36.24
C GLU A 877 -0.77 5.56 -35.15
N ALA A 878 -0.58 4.35 -34.60
CA ALA A 878 0.44 4.02 -33.62
C ALA A 878 1.85 3.99 -34.27
N ARG A 879 2.43 5.18 -34.43
CA ARG A 879 3.78 5.39 -34.96
C ARG A 879 4.68 5.90 -33.84
N PRO A 880 5.60 5.09 -33.29
CA PRO A 880 6.53 5.58 -32.28
C PRO A 880 7.41 6.68 -32.88
N GLU A 881 7.55 7.80 -32.17
CA GLU A 881 8.55 8.80 -32.54
C GLU A 881 9.95 8.28 -32.16
N LEU A 882 10.91 8.46 -33.07
CA LEU A 882 12.33 8.22 -32.80
C LEU A 882 12.99 9.57 -32.54
N GLU A 883 13.02 9.97 -31.28
CA GLU A 883 13.71 11.20 -30.86
C GLU A 883 15.21 11.05 -31.13
N THR A 884 15.92 12.14 -31.48
CA THR A 884 17.33 12.05 -31.90
C THR A 884 18.17 13.14 -31.24
N VAL A 885 18.71 12.81 -30.07
CA VAL A 885 19.54 13.69 -29.22
C VAL A 885 21.00 13.65 -29.69
N ALA A 886 21.75 14.75 -29.49
CA ALA A 886 23.19 14.78 -29.65
C ALA A 886 23.83 14.98 -28.28
N VAL A 887 24.74 14.09 -27.89
CA VAL A 887 25.37 14.05 -26.57
C VAL A 887 26.84 13.66 -26.73
N ASP A 888 27.71 14.02 -25.78
CA ASP A 888 29.07 13.47 -25.74
C ASP A 888 29.17 12.27 -24.78
N GLU A 889 30.30 11.56 -24.84
CA GLU A 889 30.56 10.37 -24.02
C GLU A 889 30.55 10.65 -22.50
N ALA A 890 30.69 11.92 -22.09
CA ALA A 890 30.65 12.32 -20.67
C ALA A 890 29.22 12.61 -20.20
N GLY A 891 28.36 13.15 -21.07
CA GLY A 891 26.94 13.40 -20.78
C GLY A 891 26.03 12.19 -20.99
N LEU A 892 26.48 11.15 -21.73
CA LEU A 892 25.68 10.00 -22.14
C LEU A 892 24.91 9.34 -20.99
N GLN A 893 25.57 8.99 -19.89
CA GLN A 893 24.94 8.29 -18.77
C GLN A 893 23.80 9.13 -18.16
N ALA A 894 24.06 10.41 -17.90
CA ALA A 894 23.03 11.31 -17.35
C ALA A 894 21.82 11.46 -18.28
N ALA A 895 22.05 11.49 -19.60
CA ALA A 895 20.98 11.58 -20.59
C ALA A 895 20.20 10.26 -20.75
N LEU A 896 20.84 9.09 -20.56
CA LEU A 896 20.17 7.79 -20.49
C LEU A 896 19.30 7.67 -19.22
N ASP A 897 19.84 8.07 -18.07
CA ASP A 897 19.14 7.98 -16.78
C ASP A 897 18.00 9.02 -16.68
N GLU A 898 18.17 10.21 -17.26
CA GLU A 898 17.09 11.20 -17.44
C GLU A 898 15.97 10.66 -18.32
N ALA A 899 16.30 10.11 -19.49
CA ALA A 899 15.30 9.54 -20.40
C ALA A 899 14.59 8.31 -19.81
N ALA A 900 15.29 7.47 -19.04
CA ALA A 900 14.71 6.29 -18.38
C ALA A 900 13.66 6.65 -17.29
N ARG A 901 13.70 7.88 -16.76
CA ARG A 901 12.80 8.39 -15.72
C ARG A 901 11.48 8.98 -16.24
N TYR A 902 11.21 8.86 -17.54
CA TYR A 902 9.95 9.34 -18.12
C TYR A 902 8.74 8.53 -17.61
N GLY A 903 7.80 9.18 -16.93
CA GLY A 903 6.55 8.57 -16.49
C GLY A 903 5.47 8.63 -17.57
N PHE A 904 4.97 7.47 -18.00
CA PHE A 904 3.89 7.35 -18.99
C PHE A 904 2.51 7.62 -18.37
N ASP A 905 1.61 8.28 -19.10
CA ASP A 905 0.17 8.24 -18.83
C ASP A 905 -0.45 7.04 -19.56
N LEU A 906 -0.67 5.94 -18.84
CA LEU A 906 -1.17 4.70 -19.45
C LEU A 906 -2.61 4.83 -19.96
N SER A 907 -3.36 5.88 -19.56
CA SER A 907 -4.74 6.09 -20.02
C SER A 907 -4.82 6.72 -21.41
N SER A 908 -3.79 7.44 -21.86
CA SER A 908 -3.80 8.21 -23.11
C SER A 908 -2.56 8.08 -24.00
N GLU A 909 -1.41 7.69 -23.44
CA GLU A 909 -0.13 7.56 -24.15
C GLU A 909 0.20 6.09 -24.49
N LEU A 910 0.91 5.87 -25.61
CA LEU A 910 1.49 4.56 -25.88
C LEU A 910 2.63 4.28 -24.87
N PRO A 911 2.67 3.11 -24.21
CA PRO A 911 3.68 2.72 -23.22
C PRO A 911 5.06 2.36 -23.83
N LEU A 912 5.49 3.09 -24.86
CA LEU A 912 6.73 2.91 -25.61
C LEU A 912 7.27 4.24 -26.14
N ARG A 913 8.51 4.59 -25.79
CA ARG A 913 9.27 5.69 -26.42
C ARG A 913 10.64 5.22 -26.91
N ALA A 914 11.15 5.85 -27.98
CA ALA A 914 12.43 5.50 -28.59
C ALA A 914 13.32 6.73 -28.76
N THR A 915 14.53 6.70 -28.19
CA THR A 915 15.49 7.82 -28.21
C THR A 915 16.84 7.36 -28.74
N LEU A 916 17.31 8.01 -29.79
CA LEU A 916 18.61 7.77 -30.43
C LEU A 916 19.61 8.87 -30.04
N PHE A 917 20.49 8.55 -29.11
CA PHE A 917 21.62 9.40 -28.74
C PHE A 917 22.74 9.27 -29.77
N ARG A 918 23.29 10.40 -30.23
CA ARG A 918 24.39 10.46 -31.19
C ARG A 918 25.66 10.98 -30.53
N LEU A 919 26.66 10.12 -30.46
CA LEU A 919 28.00 10.39 -29.91
C LEU A 919 28.98 10.82 -31.00
N GLY A 920 28.79 10.30 -32.22
CA GLY A 920 29.66 10.58 -33.37
C GLY A 920 28.94 10.39 -34.70
N ALA A 921 29.73 10.31 -35.79
CA ALA A 921 29.20 10.02 -37.13
C ALA A 921 28.92 8.52 -37.35
N GLU A 922 29.59 7.66 -36.58
CA GLU A 922 29.48 6.20 -36.63
C GLU A 922 29.40 5.61 -35.19
N GLU A 923 28.93 6.39 -34.21
CA GLU A 923 28.75 5.96 -32.80
C GLU A 923 27.44 6.53 -32.25
N HIS A 924 26.56 5.63 -31.77
CA HIS A 924 25.19 5.94 -31.35
C HIS A 924 24.80 5.08 -30.14
N VAL A 925 23.77 5.48 -29.39
CA VAL A 925 23.07 4.62 -28.43
C VAL A 925 21.57 4.73 -28.68
N LEU A 926 20.90 3.59 -28.89
CA LEU A 926 19.44 3.51 -28.95
C LEU A 926 18.92 3.09 -27.58
N LEU A 927 18.06 3.92 -26.99
CA LEU A 927 17.22 3.57 -25.85
C LEU A 927 15.80 3.31 -26.34
N LEU A 928 15.28 2.11 -26.11
CA LEU A 928 13.84 1.86 -26.11
C LEU A 928 13.38 1.82 -24.65
N LEU A 929 12.46 2.72 -24.30
CA LEU A 929 11.83 2.76 -22.99
C LEU A 929 10.43 2.18 -23.12
N ILE A 930 10.15 1.10 -22.38
CA ILE A 930 8.88 0.37 -22.47
C ILE A 930 8.31 0.22 -21.06
N HIS A 931 7.02 0.45 -20.86
CA HIS A 931 6.38 0.20 -19.56
C HIS A 931 6.03 -1.29 -19.40
N HIS A 932 6.27 -1.87 -18.21
CA HIS A 932 6.07 -3.30 -17.96
C HIS A 932 4.66 -3.82 -18.32
N ILE A 933 3.62 -2.96 -18.31
CA ILE A 933 2.24 -3.33 -18.66
C ILE A 933 2.06 -3.88 -20.11
N VAL A 934 3.07 -3.71 -20.97
CA VAL A 934 3.12 -4.28 -22.33
C VAL A 934 4.35 -5.15 -22.62
N SER A 935 5.21 -5.41 -21.62
CA SER A 935 6.45 -6.18 -21.82
C SER A 935 7.02 -6.81 -20.54
N ASP A 936 7.32 -8.10 -20.61
CA ASP A 936 8.19 -8.82 -19.68
C ASP A 936 9.62 -8.98 -20.22
N ALA A 937 10.54 -9.57 -19.43
CA ALA A 937 11.92 -9.82 -19.84
C ALA A 937 12.01 -10.73 -21.09
N TRP A 938 11.13 -11.74 -21.17
CA TRP A 938 11.10 -12.68 -22.30
C TRP A 938 10.74 -12.00 -23.63
N SER A 939 9.99 -10.90 -23.58
CA SER A 939 9.61 -10.11 -24.75
C SER A 939 10.79 -9.47 -25.49
N PHE A 940 11.95 -9.29 -24.86
CA PHE A 940 13.10 -8.61 -25.50
C PHE A 940 13.77 -9.45 -26.60
N ALA A 941 13.70 -10.78 -26.53
CA ALA A 941 14.19 -11.65 -27.60
C ALA A 941 13.38 -11.50 -28.91
N PRO A 942 12.05 -11.71 -28.95
CA PRO A 942 11.27 -11.47 -30.17
C PRO A 942 11.25 -9.99 -30.56
N LEU A 943 11.21 -9.04 -29.61
CA LEU A 943 11.27 -7.61 -29.90
C LEU A 943 12.55 -7.22 -30.67
N SER A 944 13.71 -7.64 -30.18
CA SER A 944 14.99 -7.28 -30.79
C SER A 944 15.20 -7.97 -32.13
N ARG A 945 14.87 -9.26 -32.24
CA ARG A 945 14.91 -10.03 -33.50
C ARG A 945 14.00 -9.44 -34.57
N ASP A 946 12.76 -9.09 -34.21
CA ASP A 946 11.78 -8.52 -35.14
C ASP A 946 12.22 -7.11 -35.56
N LEU A 947 12.84 -6.33 -34.66
CA LEU A 947 13.45 -5.03 -34.97
C LEU A 947 14.66 -5.16 -35.91
N MET A 948 15.53 -6.16 -35.73
CA MET A 948 16.65 -6.44 -36.65
C MET A 948 16.16 -6.80 -38.04
N THR A 949 15.28 -7.81 -38.14
CA THR A 949 14.69 -8.25 -39.41
C THR A 949 13.99 -7.10 -40.14
N SER A 950 13.32 -6.23 -39.38
CA SER A 950 12.72 -5.00 -39.91
C SER A 950 13.77 -3.99 -40.38
N TYR A 951 14.80 -3.69 -39.59
CA TYR A 951 15.85 -2.74 -39.94
C TYR A 951 16.63 -3.16 -41.19
N GLU A 952 17.02 -4.43 -41.30
CA GLU A 952 17.74 -4.94 -42.47
C GLU A 952 16.89 -4.89 -43.75
N ALA A 953 15.62 -5.30 -43.68
CA ALA A 953 14.69 -5.17 -44.80
C ALA A 953 14.48 -3.70 -45.22
N ARG A 954 14.35 -2.78 -44.26
CA ARG A 954 14.22 -1.34 -44.56
C ARG A 954 15.51 -0.75 -45.14
N CYS A 955 16.69 -1.17 -44.70
CA CYS A 955 17.97 -0.82 -45.33
C CYS A 955 18.09 -1.37 -46.76
N ALA A 956 17.55 -2.56 -47.03
CA ALA A 956 17.46 -3.13 -48.38
C ALA A 956 16.37 -2.48 -49.26
N GLY A 957 15.51 -1.62 -48.70
CA GLY A 957 14.40 -0.98 -49.39
C GLY A 957 13.18 -1.88 -49.62
N THR A 958 13.08 -3.00 -48.90
CA THR A 958 11.96 -3.95 -48.98
C THR A 958 10.99 -3.79 -47.79
N ALA A 959 10.01 -4.70 -47.68
CA ALA A 959 9.24 -4.92 -46.47
C ALA A 959 9.79 -6.17 -45.74
N PRO A 960 9.71 -6.25 -44.41
CA PRO A 960 10.20 -7.41 -43.67
C PRO A 960 9.25 -8.61 -43.79
N GLU A 961 9.84 -9.80 -43.85
CA GLU A 961 9.12 -11.09 -43.94
C GLU A 961 8.98 -11.71 -42.54
N LEU A 962 8.15 -11.10 -41.69
CA LEU A 962 7.91 -11.56 -40.31
C LEU A 962 6.80 -12.63 -40.28
N PRO A 963 7.01 -13.83 -39.70
CA PRO A 963 5.99 -14.88 -39.61
C PRO A 963 4.73 -14.40 -38.86
N ALA A 964 3.54 -14.72 -39.36
CA ALA A 964 2.29 -14.28 -38.72
C ALA A 964 2.15 -14.87 -37.30
N LEU A 965 1.89 -14.03 -36.30
CA LEU A 965 1.67 -14.45 -34.92
C LEU A 965 0.36 -15.26 -34.83
N PRO A 966 0.34 -16.41 -34.13
CA PRO A 966 -0.83 -17.29 -34.06
C PRO A 966 -1.96 -16.71 -33.20
N VAL A 967 -1.62 -15.88 -32.21
CA VAL A 967 -2.53 -15.13 -31.33
C VAL A 967 -1.91 -13.75 -31.02
N GLN A 968 -2.70 -12.84 -30.45
CA GLN A 968 -2.22 -11.57 -29.89
C GLN A 968 -2.54 -11.47 -28.40
N TYR A 969 -1.99 -10.48 -27.71
CA TYR A 969 -2.11 -10.37 -26.25
C TYR A 969 -3.58 -10.27 -25.76
N ALA A 970 -4.46 -9.63 -26.54
CA ALA A 970 -5.90 -9.59 -26.27
C ALA A 970 -6.54 -10.99 -26.25
N ASP A 971 -6.12 -11.89 -27.14
CA ASP A 971 -6.62 -13.27 -27.22
C ASP A 971 -6.15 -14.10 -26.01
N TYR A 972 -4.93 -13.85 -25.52
CA TYR A 972 -4.43 -14.40 -24.25
C TYR A 972 -5.22 -13.90 -23.03
N ALA A 973 -5.50 -12.60 -22.93
CA ALA A 973 -6.27 -12.05 -21.81
C ALA A 973 -7.70 -12.65 -21.72
N LEU A 974 -8.35 -12.81 -22.88
CA LEU A 974 -9.65 -13.48 -23.00
C LEU A 974 -9.56 -14.98 -22.65
N TRP A 975 -8.55 -15.69 -23.16
CA TRP A 975 -8.28 -17.10 -22.82
C TRP A 975 -8.03 -17.31 -21.33
N GLN A 976 -7.23 -16.45 -20.69
CA GLN A 976 -6.93 -16.51 -19.26
C GLN A 976 -8.20 -16.36 -18.41
N SER A 977 -9.08 -15.41 -18.77
CA SER A 977 -10.33 -15.18 -18.05
C SER A 977 -11.31 -16.36 -18.16
N GLU A 978 -11.41 -16.99 -19.34
CA GLU A 978 -12.29 -18.16 -19.53
C GLU A 978 -11.70 -19.47 -18.96
N LEU A 979 -10.37 -19.63 -18.97
CA LEU A 979 -9.70 -20.83 -18.43
C LEU A 979 -9.79 -20.92 -16.91
N LEU A 980 -9.61 -19.78 -16.23
CA LEU A 980 -9.65 -19.70 -14.77
C LEU A 980 -11.09 -19.88 -14.25
N GLY A 981 -12.06 -19.29 -14.96
CA GLY A 981 -13.47 -19.29 -14.58
C GLY A 981 -13.78 -18.26 -13.49
N ASP A 982 -15.00 -18.34 -12.95
CA ASP A 982 -15.45 -17.48 -11.87
C ASP A 982 -14.79 -17.87 -10.53
N GLY A 983 -14.52 -16.88 -9.67
CA GLY A 983 -14.06 -17.09 -8.30
C GLY A 983 -15.17 -17.60 -7.38
N ASP A 984 -16.43 -17.25 -7.66
CA ASP A 984 -17.60 -17.72 -6.91
C ASP A 984 -18.01 -19.16 -7.28
N ASP A 985 -17.56 -19.70 -8.42
CA ASP A 985 -17.73 -21.12 -8.74
C ASP A 985 -16.67 -21.99 -8.07
N SER A 986 -17.07 -22.60 -6.95
CA SER A 986 -16.33 -23.62 -6.21
C SER A 986 -15.77 -24.82 -7.00
N GLU A 987 -16.18 -25.08 -8.25
CA GLU A 987 -15.58 -26.12 -9.11
C GLU A 987 -14.51 -25.57 -10.10
N SER A 988 -14.35 -24.24 -10.19
CA SER A 988 -13.47 -23.59 -11.16
C SER A 988 -12.00 -23.93 -10.97
N VAL A 989 -11.16 -23.61 -11.96
CA VAL A 989 -9.69 -23.77 -11.83
C VAL A 989 -9.16 -22.76 -10.82
N LEU A 990 -9.68 -21.52 -10.88
CA LEU A 990 -9.33 -20.43 -9.99
C LEU A 990 -9.60 -20.78 -8.52
N ALA A 991 -10.82 -21.20 -8.17
CA ALA A 991 -11.21 -21.54 -6.80
C ALA A 991 -10.36 -22.66 -6.20
N ARG A 992 -10.06 -23.72 -6.98
CA ARG A 992 -9.24 -24.86 -6.52
C ARG A 992 -7.78 -24.48 -6.25
N GLN A 993 -7.19 -23.62 -7.10
CA GLN A 993 -5.82 -23.16 -6.87
C GLN A 993 -5.75 -22.11 -5.75
N ILE A 994 -6.78 -21.27 -5.58
CA ILE A 994 -6.93 -20.36 -4.43
C ILE A 994 -6.91 -21.14 -3.11
N ASP A 995 -7.66 -22.24 -3.01
CA ASP A 995 -7.68 -23.09 -1.80
C ASP A 995 -6.31 -23.72 -1.51
N TYR A 996 -5.55 -24.10 -2.55
CA TYR A 996 -4.16 -24.56 -2.38
C TYR A 996 -3.27 -23.46 -1.79
N TRP A 997 -3.29 -22.25 -2.36
CA TRP A 997 -2.45 -21.14 -1.90
C TRP A 997 -2.82 -20.64 -0.50
N LYS A 998 -4.12 -20.58 -0.18
CA LYS A 998 -4.61 -20.34 1.19
C LYS A 998 -4.10 -21.39 2.17
N GLY A 999 -3.90 -22.63 1.74
CA GLY A 999 -3.26 -23.68 2.53
C GLY A 999 -1.77 -23.50 2.75
N GLN A 1000 -1.00 -23.19 1.69
CA GLN A 1000 0.47 -23.05 1.78
C GLN A 1000 0.94 -21.78 2.49
N LEU A 1001 0.24 -20.67 2.25
CA LEU A 1001 0.63 -19.33 2.70
C LEU A 1001 -0.06 -18.95 4.03
N ALA A 1002 -0.83 -19.87 4.63
CA ALA A 1002 -1.38 -19.73 5.97
C ALA A 1002 -0.26 -19.54 7.01
N GLY A 1003 -0.35 -18.46 7.79
CA GLY A 1003 0.62 -18.17 8.85
C GLY A 1003 2.05 -17.97 8.34
N LEU A 1004 2.23 -17.34 7.18
CA LEU A 1004 3.51 -16.73 6.80
C LEU A 1004 3.97 -15.71 7.85
N PRO A 1005 5.29 -15.46 7.99
CA PRO A 1005 5.78 -14.29 8.71
C PRO A 1005 5.42 -13.01 7.94
N GLU A 1006 4.96 -11.98 8.66
CA GLU A 1006 4.79 -10.59 8.18
C GLU A 1006 6.05 -10.08 7.47
N ARG A 1007 7.22 -10.36 8.08
CA ARG A 1007 8.52 -9.93 7.59
C ARG A 1007 9.64 -10.84 8.10
N ILE A 1008 10.62 -11.15 7.24
CA ILE A 1008 11.88 -11.80 7.65
C ILE A 1008 12.92 -10.77 8.14
N GLU A 1009 13.77 -11.15 9.10
CA GLU A 1009 14.79 -10.26 9.67
C GLU A 1009 16.10 -10.28 8.87
N LEU A 1010 16.18 -9.42 7.86
CA LEU A 1010 17.39 -9.22 7.06
C LEU A 1010 18.47 -8.43 7.85
N PRO A 1011 19.77 -8.69 7.64
CA PRO A 1011 20.88 -7.97 8.29
C PRO A 1011 21.11 -6.59 7.65
N THR A 1012 20.16 -5.68 7.81
CA THR A 1012 20.20 -4.34 7.21
C THR A 1012 21.18 -3.41 7.95
N ASP A 1013 21.95 -2.60 7.22
CA ASP A 1013 22.82 -1.56 7.79
C ASP A 1013 22.03 -0.39 8.40
N ARG A 1014 20.78 -0.22 7.95
CA ARG A 1014 19.86 0.86 8.33
C ARG A 1014 18.54 0.29 8.90
N PRO A 1015 17.88 1.00 9.83
CA PRO A 1015 16.51 0.67 10.20
C PRO A 1015 15.57 0.99 9.02
N ARG A 1016 14.63 0.09 8.75
CA ARG A 1016 13.63 0.25 7.68
C ARG A 1016 12.82 1.55 7.86
N PRO A 1017 12.68 2.39 6.81
CA PRO A 1017 11.82 3.57 6.86
C PRO A 1017 10.34 3.18 6.88
N ALA A 1018 9.46 4.06 7.37
CA ALA A 1018 8.01 3.80 7.42
C ALA A 1018 7.33 3.78 6.04
N VAL A 1019 8.00 4.34 5.02
CA VAL A 1019 7.64 4.29 3.61
C VAL A 1019 8.95 4.03 2.85
N ALA A 1020 8.99 3.06 1.95
CA ALA A 1020 10.15 2.84 1.10
C ALA A 1020 10.31 4.01 0.12
N SER A 1021 11.52 4.54 -0.05
CA SER A 1021 11.80 5.54 -1.08
C SER A 1021 11.87 4.95 -2.50
N TYR A 1022 11.76 3.61 -2.59
CA TYR A 1022 12.06 2.79 -3.77
C TYR A 1022 13.44 3.01 -4.38
N ARG A 1023 14.39 3.68 -3.70
CA ARG A 1023 15.73 3.97 -4.25
C ARG A 1023 16.66 2.77 -4.16
N GLY A 1024 17.13 2.32 -5.31
CA GLY A 1024 17.98 1.14 -5.45
C GLY A 1024 19.39 1.42 -5.95
N ASP A 1025 20.30 0.53 -5.60
CA ASP A 1025 21.60 0.35 -6.27
C ASP A 1025 21.74 -1.12 -6.69
N LEU A 1026 22.66 -1.39 -7.62
CA LEU A 1026 22.82 -2.67 -8.28
C LEU A 1026 24.28 -3.15 -8.21
N LEU A 1027 24.47 -4.35 -7.66
CA LEU A 1027 25.75 -5.03 -7.58
C LEU A 1027 25.76 -6.27 -8.48
N THR A 1028 26.78 -6.41 -9.34
CA THR A 1028 26.98 -7.60 -10.17
C THR A 1028 28.03 -8.53 -9.57
N PHE A 1029 27.87 -9.84 -9.80
CA PHE A 1029 28.79 -10.88 -9.38
C PHE A 1029 28.93 -11.96 -10.45
N GLU A 1030 29.98 -12.78 -10.35
CA GLU A 1030 30.19 -13.96 -11.19
C GLU A 1030 30.64 -15.14 -10.33
N TRP A 1031 30.17 -16.33 -10.69
CA TRP A 1031 30.64 -17.60 -10.16
C TRP A 1031 31.25 -18.43 -11.29
N ASP A 1032 32.32 -19.18 -10.98
CA ASP A 1032 33.05 -19.95 -11.97
C ASP A 1032 32.32 -21.24 -12.42
N ALA A 1033 32.89 -21.86 -13.46
CA ALA A 1033 32.36 -23.09 -14.04
C ALA A 1033 32.48 -24.33 -13.11
N GLU A 1034 33.40 -24.32 -12.12
CA GLU A 1034 33.57 -25.43 -11.18
C GLU A 1034 32.41 -25.43 -10.17
N LEU A 1035 32.05 -24.25 -9.63
CA LEU A 1035 30.86 -24.11 -8.79
C LEU A 1035 29.56 -24.36 -9.56
N HIS A 1036 29.44 -23.86 -10.80
CA HIS A 1036 28.26 -24.11 -11.64
C HIS A 1036 28.06 -25.63 -11.88
N ALA A 1037 29.10 -26.34 -12.34
CA ALA A 1037 29.01 -27.79 -12.57
C ALA A 1037 28.65 -28.58 -11.30
N GLY A 1038 29.21 -28.20 -10.14
CA GLY A 1038 28.89 -28.83 -8.85
C GLY A 1038 27.44 -28.58 -8.39
N LEU A 1039 26.83 -27.45 -8.76
CA LEU A 1039 25.41 -27.17 -8.50
C LEU A 1039 24.49 -27.97 -9.43
N GLU A 1040 24.85 -28.14 -10.71
CA GLU A 1040 24.14 -29.04 -11.64
C GLU A 1040 24.21 -30.52 -11.19
N GLU A 1041 25.39 -30.99 -10.75
CA GLU A 1041 25.57 -32.36 -10.26
C GLU A 1041 24.71 -32.62 -9.02
N LEU A 1042 24.66 -31.68 -8.07
CA LEU A 1042 23.79 -31.77 -6.90
C LEU A 1042 22.30 -31.72 -7.28
N ALA A 1043 21.91 -30.86 -8.23
CA ALA A 1043 20.54 -30.78 -8.70
C ALA A 1043 20.06 -32.14 -9.26
N ARG A 1044 20.84 -32.73 -10.17
CA ARG A 1044 20.61 -34.07 -10.72
C ARG A 1044 20.54 -35.15 -9.62
N ALA A 1045 21.49 -35.15 -8.68
CA ALA A 1045 21.59 -36.16 -7.63
C ALA A 1045 20.39 -36.19 -6.65
N GLU A 1046 19.64 -35.09 -6.51
CA GLU A 1046 18.43 -35.02 -5.67
C GLU A 1046 17.12 -34.99 -6.48
N GLY A 1047 17.17 -35.12 -7.81
CA GLY A 1047 16.00 -34.97 -8.68
C GLY A 1047 15.36 -33.58 -8.60
N ALA A 1048 16.19 -32.54 -8.58
CA ALA A 1048 15.81 -31.14 -8.46
C ALA A 1048 16.39 -30.30 -9.60
N SER A 1049 15.89 -29.08 -9.82
CA SER A 1049 16.49 -28.16 -10.81
C SER A 1049 17.54 -27.24 -10.17
N LEU A 1050 18.44 -26.68 -10.98
CA LEU A 1050 19.44 -25.69 -10.53
C LEU A 1050 18.79 -24.54 -9.75
N PHE A 1051 17.62 -24.07 -10.20
CA PHE A 1051 16.82 -23.06 -9.49
C PHE A 1051 16.46 -23.48 -8.05
N MET A 1052 16.02 -24.73 -7.84
CA MET A 1052 15.68 -25.24 -6.51
C MET A 1052 16.90 -25.32 -5.59
N VAL A 1053 18.08 -25.66 -6.14
CA VAL A 1053 19.35 -25.66 -5.40
C VAL A 1053 19.79 -24.24 -5.02
N LEU A 1054 19.67 -23.28 -5.94
CA LEU A 1054 19.92 -21.85 -5.67
C LEU A 1054 18.96 -21.29 -4.63
N GLN A 1055 17.67 -21.62 -4.70
CA GLN A 1055 16.65 -21.22 -3.71
C GLN A 1055 16.95 -21.82 -2.32
N ALA A 1056 17.32 -23.09 -2.25
CA ALA A 1056 17.76 -23.72 -1.00
C ALA A 1056 19.04 -23.06 -0.44
N GLY A 1057 19.98 -22.68 -1.31
CA GLY A 1057 21.18 -21.92 -0.95
C GLY A 1057 20.85 -20.56 -0.33
N LEU A 1058 19.99 -19.78 -0.98
CA LEU A 1058 19.54 -18.47 -0.50
C LEU A 1058 18.76 -18.57 0.81
N ALA A 1059 17.83 -19.52 0.94
CA ALA A 1059 17.10 -19.76 2.18
C ALA A 1059 18.03 -20.14 3.35
N ALA A 1060 19.02 -21.01 3.11
CA ALA A 1060 20.03 -21.39 4.10
C ALA A 1060 20.94 -20.21 4.49
N LEU A 1061 21.30 -19.34 3.55
CA LEU A 1061 22.07 -18.12 3.81
C LEU A 1061 21.27 -17.14 4.67
N LEU A 1062 20.03 -16.83 4.29
CA LEU A 1062 19.16 -15.90 5.01
C LEU A 1062 18.87 -16.39 6.44
N SER A 1063 18.52 -17.67 6.62
CA SER A 1063 18.36 -18.29 7.95
C SER A 1063 19.62 -18.12 8.82
N ARG A 1064 20.82 -18.33 8.24
CA ARG A 1064 22.10 -18.17 8.94
C ARG A 1064 22.50 -16.71 9.20
N LEU A 1065 21.90 -15.75 8.52
CA LEU A 1065 22.04 -14.32 8.78
C LEU A 1065 21.04 -13.79 9.84
N GLY A 1066 20.07 -14.60 10.25
CA GLY A 1066 19.10 -14.27 11.30
C GLY A 1066 17.65 -14.15 10.84
N ALA A 1067 17.37 -14.37 9.55
CA ALA A 1067 16.05 -14.12 8.94
C ALA A 1067 14.89 -15.00 9.45
N GLY A 1068 15.19 -16.01 10.28
CA GLY A 1068 14.25 -16.99 10.82
C GLY A 1068 14.45 -18.39 10.22
N ASP A 1069 13.59 -19.32 10.65
CA ASP A 1069 13.59 -20.69 10.12
C ASP A 1069 12.61 -20.87 8.94
N ASP A 1070 11.70 -19.92 8.70
CA ASP A 1070 10.64 -19.98 7.69
C ASP A 1070 10.77 -18.78 6.73
N ILE A 1071 11.23 -19.04 5.50
CA ILE A 1071 11.67 -18.00 4.56
C ILE A 1071 10.78 -18.01 3.30
N PRO A 1072 9.84 -17.07 3.15
CA PRO A 1072 9.16 -16.85 1.87
C PRO A 1072 10.09 -16.13 0.88
N ILE A 1073 10.35 -16.77 -0.26
CA ILE A 1073 11.10 -16.19 -1.38
C ILE A 1073 10.13 -15.94 -2.54
N GLY A 1074 10.12 -14.73 -3.07
CA GLY A 1074 9.39 -14.41 -4.29
C GLY A 1074 10.10 -14.95 -5.53
N THR A 1075 9.35 -15.42 -6.52
CA THR A 1075 9.92 -15.90 -7.78
C THR A 1075 9.04 -15.49 -8.95
N PRO A 1076 9.53 -14.64 -9.88
CA PRO A 1076 8.83 -14.36 -11.11
C PRO A 1076 8.86 -15.61 -12.02
N ILE A 1077 7.72 -15.91 -12.63
CA ILE A 1077 7.58 -16.97 -13.64
C ILE A 1077 7.09 -16.34 -14.96
N ALA A 1078 7.55 -16.89 -16.09
CA ALA A 1078 7.31 -16.28 -17.40
C ALA A 1078 5.85 -16.33 -17.89
N GLY A 1079 4.98 -17.16 -17.29
CA GLY A 1079 3.57 -17.33 -17.70
C GLY A 1079 3.33 -17.93 -19.10
N ARG A 1080 4.39 -18.15 -19.88
CA ARG A 1080 4.36 -18.66 -21.27
C ARG A 1080 4.33 -20.19 -21.29
N SER A 1081 3.19 -20.77 -20.89
CA SER A 1081 2.95 -22.22 -20.88
C SER A 1081 2.51 -22.81 -22.22
N ASP A 1082 2.23 -21.97 -23.22
CA ASP A 1082 1.84 -22.36 -24.58
C ASP A 1082 2.82 -21.75 -25.60
N ALA A 1083 3.28 -22.55 -26.56
CA ALA A 1083 4.25 -22.13 -27.57
C ALA A 1083 3.70 -21.02 -28.51
N ALA A 1084 2.38 -20.87 -28.61
CA ALA A 1084 1.76 -19.75 -29.32
C ALA A 1084 2.08 -18.37 -28.69
N LEU A 1085 2.63 -18.34 -27.47
CA LEU A 1085 3.07 -17.13 -26.77
C LEU A 1085 4.56 -16.83 -26.94
N ASP A 1086 5.38 -17.74 -27.48
CA ASP A 1086 6.85 -17.60 -27.44
C ASP A 1086 7.36 -16.38 -28.24
N ASP A 1087 6.74 -16.10 -29.38
CA ASP A 1087 7.06 -14.97 -30.26
C ASP A 1087 6.38 -13.64 -29.87
N LEU A 1088 5.50 -13.63 -28.86
CA LEU A 1088 4.58 -12.52 -28.60
C LEU A 1088 5.14 -11.52 -27.58
N VAL A 1089 5.17 -10.23 -27.90
CA VAL A 1089 5.49 -9.16 -26.94
C VAL A 1089 4.27 -8.85 -26.09
N GLY A 1090 4.45 -8.84 -24.76
CA GLY A 1090 3.38 -8.63 -23.79
C GLY A 1090 3.83 -8.87 -22.35
N PHE A 1091 2.94 -8.65 -21.39
CA PHE A 1091 3.21 -8.85 -19.96
C PHE A 1091 2.63 -10.19 -19.47
N PHE A 1092 3.40 -11.28 -19.53
CA PHE A 1092 2.94 -12.61 -19.12
C PHE A 1092 3.37 -13.00 -17.70
N LEU A 1093 4.23 -12.18 -17.07
CA LEU A 1093 4.84 -12.46 -15.77
C LEU A 1093 3.79 -12.61 -14.66
N ASN A 1094 3.86 -13.74 -13.95
CA ASN A 1094 3.21 -13.95 -12.65
C ASN A 1094 4.29 -14.17 -11.57
N THR A 1095 3.92 -14.14 -10.29
CA THR A 1095 4.86 -14.29 -9.18
C THR A 1095 4.40 -15.40 -8.23
N LEU A 1096 5.28 -16.34 -7.92
CA LEU A 1096 5.05 -17.39 -6.93
C LEU A 1096 5.73 -17.02 -5.60
N VAL A 1097 5.13 -17.46 -4.48
CA VAL A 1097 5.74 -17.35 -3.15
C VAL A 1097 6.20 -18.73 -2.72
N LEU A 1098 7.51 -18.96 -2.80
CA LEU A 1098 8.12 -20.26 -2.53
C LEU A 1098 8.67 -20.29 -1.10
N ARG A 1099 7.84 -20.79 -0.18
CA ARG A 1099 8.11 -20.89 1.27
C ARG A 1099 9.12 -22.01 1.56
N ALA A 1100 10.29 -21.63 2.09
CA ALA A 1100 11.37 -22.56 2.44
C ALA A 1100 11.46 -22.74 3.97
N ASP A 1101 11.07 -23.93 4.43
CA ASP A 1101 11.22 -24.36 5.83
C ASP A 1101 12.62 -24.91 6.08
N THR A 1102 13.44 -24.13 6.80
CA THR A 1102 14.78 -24.49 7.29
C THR A 1102 14.77 -24.99 8.74
N SER A 1103 13.60 -25.19 9.35
CA SER A 1103 13.48 -25.52 10.77
C SER A 1103 14.03 -26.91 11.12
N GLY A 1104 14.54 -27.01 12.34
CA GLY A 1104 15.20 -28.21 12.87
C GLY A 1104 16.67 -28.37 12.46
N ASN A 1105 17.24 -27.39 11.74
CA ASN A 1105 18.59 -27.45 11.17
C ASN A 1105 18.79 -28.70 10.28
N PRO A 1106 18.10 -28.78 9.12
CA PRO A 1106 18.21 -29.90 8.20
C PRO A 1106 19.60 -30.00 7.56
N SER A 1107 19.87 -31.14 6.91
CA SER A 1107 20.98 -31.20 5.95
C SER A 1107 20.66 -30.40 4.67
N PHE A 1108 21.66 -29.93 3.93
CA PHE A 1108 21.39 -29.17 2.69
C PHE A 1108 20.60 -30.00 1.65
N ARG A 1109 20.93 -31.29 1.53
CA ARG A 1109 20.16 -32.30 0.77
C ARG A 1109 18.69 -32.36 1.17
N GLU A 1110 18.43 -32.41 2.48
CA GLU A 1110 17.06 -32.41 3.01
C GLU A 1110 16.33 -31.09 2.73
N LEU A 1111 17.01 -29.95 2.81
CA LEU A 1111 16.44 -28.64 2.44
C LEU A 1111 16.12 -28.55 0.95
N VAL A 1112 16.99 -29.02 0.05
CA VAL A 1112 16.71 -29.14 -1.39
C VAL A 1112 15.47 -30.02 -1.62
N GLY A 1113 15.35 -31.14 -0.89
CA GLY A 1113 14.14 -31.98 -0.90
C GLY A 1113 12.87 -31.24 -0.46
N ARG A 1114 12.91 -30.48 0.65
CA ARG A 1114 11.78 -29.65 1.11
C ARG A 1114 11.39 -28.59 0.06
N VAL A 1115 12.38 -27.88 -0.48
CA VAL A 1115 12.20 -26.83 -1.51
C VAL A 1115 11.61 -27.42 -2.80
N ARG A 1116 12.05 -28.61 -3.23
CA ARG A 1116 11.51 -29.32 -4.40
C ARG A 1116 10.01 -29.60 -4.25
N GLU A 1117 9.57 -30.14 -3.11
CA GLU A 1117 8.16 -30.44 -2.91
C GLU A 1117 7.29 -29.17 -2.87
N THR A 1118 7.77 -28.08 -2.25
CA THR A 1118 7.11 -26.76 -2.32
C THR A 1118 7.01 -26.26 -3.76
N ALA A 1119 8.12 -26.28 -4.52
CA ALA A 1119 8.17 -25.77 -5.88
C ALA A 1119 7.28 -26.56 -6.86
N LEU A 1120 7.28 -27.90 -6.77
CA LEU A 1120 6.40 -28.75 -7.58
C LEU A 1120 4.92 -28.52 -7.27
N GLY A 1121 4.57 -28.29 -6.00
CA GLY A 1121 3.21 -27.90 -5.61
C GLY A 1121 2.81 -26.52 -6.15
N ALA A 1122 3.72 -25.55 -6.05
CA ALA A 1122 3.51 -24.19 -6.55
C ALA A 1122 3.32 -24.16 -8.08
N TYR A 1123 4.15 -24.89 -8.84
CA TYR A 1123 4.02 -24.99 -10.29
C TYR A 1123 2.70 -25.65 -10.73
N ALA A 1124 2.14 -26.57 -9.95
CA ALA A 1124 0.84 -27.19 -10.23
C ALA A 1124 -0.37 -26.24 -9.99
N ASN A 1125 -0.14 -25.06 -9.39
CA ASN A 1125 -1.17 -24.08 -9.04
C ASN A 1125 -0.78 -22.65 -9.49
N GLN A 1126 0.05 -22.53 -10.52
CA GLN A 1126 0.69 -21.26 -10.91
C GLN A 1126 -0.20 -20.28 -11.68
N ASP A 1127 -1.44 -20.66 -12.01
CA ASP A 1127 -2.32 -19.88 -12.88
C ASP A 1127 -3.06 -18.77 -12.11
N VAL A 1128 -3.13 -18.85 -10.77
CA VAL A 1128 -3.71 -17.77 -9.96
C VAL A 1128 -2.81 -16.53 -9.98
N PRO A 1129 -3.36 -15.34 -10.30
CA PRO A 1129 -2.60 -14.09 -10.26
C PRO A 1129 -2.10 -13.77 -8.85
N PHE A 1130 -0.83 -13.39 -8.73
CA PHE A 1130 -0.22 -13.07 -7.43
C PHE A 1130 -1.01 -12.03 -6.62
N GLU A 1131 -1.48 -10.93 -7.22
CA GLU A 1131 -2.27 -9.93 -6.48
C GLU A 1131 -3.62 -10.47 -6.01
N HIS A 1132 -4.25 -11.38 -6.74
CA HIS A 1132 -5.48 -12.00 -6.29
C HIS A 1132 -5.24 -12.91 -5.07
N LEU A 1133 -4.04 -13.49 -4.95
CA LEU A 1133 -3.61 -14.13 -3.71
C LEU A 1133 -3.36 -13.10 -2.59
N VAL A 1134 -2.77 -11.93 -2.87
CA VAL A 1134 -2.63 -10.85 -1.88
C VAL A 1134 -4.00 -10.37 -1.37
N GLU A 1135 -4.96 -10.12 -2.27
CA GLU A 1135 -6.35 -9.77 -1.93
C GLU A 1135 -7.01 -10.83 -1.03
N LEU A 1136 -6.89 -12.12 -1.41
CA LEU A 1136 -7.58 -13.23 -0.75
C LEU A 1136 -6.89 -13.77 0.52
N LEU A 1137 -5.62 -13.44 0.73
CA LEU A 1137 -4.88 -13.69 1.98
C LEU A 1137 -4.95 -12.49 2.94
N ASN A 1138 -5.21 -11.30 2.39
CA ASN A 1138 -5.17 -9.98 3.05
C ASN A 1138 -4.03 -9.82 4.08
N PRO A 1139 -2.76 -9.94 3.66
CA PRO A 1139 -1.59 -9.74 4.53
C PRO A 1139 -1.48 -8.28 4.98
N GLU A 1140 -0.75 -8.06 6.08
CA GLU A 1140 -0.54 -6.73 6.67
C GLU A 1140 0.07 -5.76 5.64
N ARG A 1141 -0.70 -4.72 5.27
CA ARG A 1141 -0.34 -3.82 4.17
C ARG A 1141 0.69 -2.79 4.65
N SER A 1142 1.90 -2.92 4.12
CA SER A 1142 3.06 -2.10 4.50
C SER A 1142 3.54 -1.25 3.33
N MET A 1143 3.68 0.06 3.54
CA MET A 1143 4.36 0.95 2.57
C MET A 1143 5.89 0.81 2.62
N ALA A 1144 6.41 -0.07 3.49
CA ALA A 1144 7.84 -0.21 3.77
C ALA A 1144 8.45 -1.55 3.29
N HIS A 1145 7.63 -2.51 2.84
CA HIS A 1145 8.06 -3.76 2.22
C HIS A 1145 6.92 -4.40 1.42
N HIS A 1146 7.29 -5.25 0.47
CA HIS A 1146 6.36 -6.08 -0.30
C HIS A 1146 5.61 -7.08 0.62
N PRO A 1147 4.32 -7.39 0.37
CA PRO A 1147 3.41 -7.91 1.40
C PRO A 1147 3.46 -9.42 1.69
N LEU A 1148 4.08 -10.25 0.82
CA LEU A 1148 4.16 -11.71 1.03
C LEU A 1148 5.60 -12.28 1.05
N PHE A 1149 6.59 -11.45 0.75
CA PHE A 1149 8.02 -11.78 0.79
C PHE A 1149 8.84 -10.50 0.67
N GLN A 1150 10.04 -10.48 1.26
CA GLN A 1150 10.97 -9.34 1.19
C GLN A 1150 12.12 -9.55 0.20
N VAL A 1151 12.48 -10.81 -0.03
CA VAL A 1151 13.55 -11.21 -0.96
C VAL A 1151 12.94 -11.93 -2.17
N SER A 1152 13.42 -11.60 -3.35
CA SER A 1152 13.02 -12.21 -4.62
C SER A 1152 14.23 -12.88 -5.29
N LEU A 1153 14.01 -14.02 -5.95
CA LEU A 1153 15.02 -14.77 -6.69
C LEU A 1153 14.49 -15.14 -8.08
N SER A 1154 15.26 -14.83 -9.13
CA SER A 1154 15.07 -15.34 -10.49
C SER A 1154 16.33 -16.05 -11.00
N LEU A 1155 16.09 -17.07 -11.85
CA LEU A 1155 17.11 -17.68 -12.69
C LEU A 1155 16.72 -17.38 -14.15
N ASP A 1156 17.56 -16.62 -14.84
CA ASP A 1156 17.40 -16.25 -16.24
C ASP A 1156 18.14 -17.23 -17.16
N ASN A 1157 17.35 -18.08 -17.82
CA ASN A 1157 17.79 -19.03 -18.84
C ASN A 1157 17.32 -18.59 -20.25
N ALA A 1158 17.05 -17.30 -20.46
CA ALA A 1158 16.84 -16.79 -21.82
C ALA A 1158 18.12 -16.98 -22.66
N PRO A 1159 18.02 -17.36 -23.94
CA PRO A 1159 19.18 -17.51 -24.80
C PRO A 1159 19.90 -16.16 -24.98
N ASP A 1160 21.23 -16.20 -25.10
CA ASP A 1160 22.07 -15.02 -25.34
C ASP A 1160 21.53 -14.21 -26.53
N ASN A 1161 21.12 -12.97 -26.26
CA ASN A 1161 20.69 -12.04 -27.30
C ASN A 1161 21.92 -11.55 -28.06
N ASP A 1162 22.39 -12.34 -29.03
CA ASP A 1162 23.53 -12.01 -29.92
C ASP A 1162 23.10 -10.96 -30.96
N LEU A 1163 22.90 -9.72 -30.50
CA LEU A 1163 22.32 -8.61 -31.26
C LEU A 1163 23.21 -8.22 -32.45
N ARG A 1164 22.67 -8.23 -33.68
CA ARG A 1164 23.39 -7.80 -34.90
C ARG A 1164 22.46 -7.02 -35.84
N LEU A 1165 22.71 -5.71 -36.01
CA LEU A 1165 21.94 -4.84 -36.93
C LEU A 1165 22.73 -4.66 -38.24
N GLY A 1166 22.84 -5.72 -39.04
CA GLY A 1166 23.63 -5.74 -40.27
C GLY A 1166 25.10 -5.44 -40.03
N GLY A 1167 25.59 -4.35 -40.64
CA GLY A 1167 26.99 -3.90 -40.53
C GLY A 1167 27.33 -3.07 -39.29
N LEU A 1168 26.55 -3.18 -38.22
CA LEU A 1168 26.76 -2.50 -36.94
C LEU A 1168 27.27 -3.48 -35.87
N ASP A 1169 28.29 -3.09 -35.14
CA ASP A 1169 28.67 -3.73 -33.88
C ASP A 1169 27.71 -3.24 -32.78
N ILE A 1170 27.20 -4.14 -31.94
CA ILE A 1170 26.21 -3.84 -30.90
C ILE A 1170 26.74 -4.27 -29.55
N ARG A 1171 26.55 -3.41 -28.54
CA ARG A 1171 26.86 -3.74 -27.14
C ARG A 1171 25.74 -3.25 -26.23
N PRO A 1172 25.37 -4.00 -25.19
CA PRO A 1172 24.42 -3.52 -24.18
C PRO A 1172 25.03 -2.32 -23.44
N GLU A 1173 24.23 -1.29 -23.22
CA GLU A 1173 24.62 -0.07 -22.51
C GLU A 1173 23.79 0.05 -21.22
N GLY A 1174 24.40 0.48 -20.11
CA GLY A 1174 23.71 0.51 -18.82
C GLY A 1174 22.86 1.77 -18.62
N ALA A 1175 21.54 1.68 -18.73
CA ALA A 1175 20.61 2.72 -18.27
C ALA A 1175 20.11 2.39 -16.85
N ARG A 1176 20.04 3.38 -15.96
CA ARG A 1176 19.64 3.19 -14.55
C ARG A 1176 18.34 3.92 -14.22
N THR A 1177 17.35 3.18 -13.73
CA THR A 1177 16.19 3.77 -13.03
C THR A 1177 16.57 4.31 -11.65
N GLU A 1178 17.63 3.79 -11.03
CA GLU A 1178 17.97 3.96 -9.60
C GLU A 1178 16.84 3.48 -8.66
N THR A 1179 16.06 2.47 -9.09
CA THR A 1179 14.96 1.89 -8.29
C THR A 1179 15.29 0.52 -7.71
N ALA A 1180 14.65 0.18 -6.58
CA ALA A 1180 14.61 -1.15 -5.98
C ALA A 1180 13.16 -1.48 -5.59
N ARG A 1181 12.61 -2.56 -6.16
CA ARG A 1181 11.21 -2.99 -5.94
C ARG A 1181 11.04 -3.92 -4.74
N PHE A 1182 12.14 -4.48 -4.25
CA PHE A 1182 12.24 -5.40 -3.12
C PHE A 1182 13.40 -4.98 -2.22
N ASP A 1183 13.53 -5.58 -1.04
CA ASP A 1183 14.66 -5.30 -0.14
C ASP A 1183 15.97 -5.75 -0.78
N ALA A 1184 15.95 -6.96 -1.34
CA ALA A 1184 16.95 -7.51 -2.24
C ALA A 1184 16.27 -8.41 -3.29
N PHE A 1185 16.64 -8.22 -4.55
CA PHE A 1185 16.25 -9.06 -5.68
C PHE A 1185 17.50 -9.63 -6.34
N PHE A 1186 17.62 -10.95 -6.28
CA PHE A 1186 18.70 -11.73 -6.88
C PHE A 1186 18.25 -12.19 -8.26
N SER A 1187 18.98 -11.81 -9.31
CA SER A 1187 18.86 -12.47 -10.61
C SER A 1187 20.18 -13.14 -10.93
N VAL A 1188 20.14 -14.45 -11.20
CA VAL A 1188 21.26 -15.25 -11.69
C VAL A 1188 20.99 -15.57 -13.15
N SER A 1189 21.97 -15.42 -14.04
CA SER A 1189 21.90 -15.88 -15.42
C SER A 1189 22.91 -17.00 -15.69
N GLU A 1190 22.48 -17.94 -16.53
CA GLU A 1190 23.25 -19.14 -16.83
C GLU A 1190 24.17 -18.93 -18.04
N ARG A 1191 25.47 -19.21 -17.90
CA ARG A 1191 26.41 -19.21 -19.04
C ARG A 1191 26.73 -20.66 -19.40
N ARG A 1192 26.47 -21.07 -20.64
CA ARG A 1192 26.90 -22.38 -21.19
C ARG A 1192 28.03 -22.21 -22.20
N GLY A 1193 28.97 -23.14 -22.16
CA GLY A 1193 30.05 -23.27 -23.12
C GLY A 1193 29.62 -24.00 -24.40
N VAL A 1194 30.54 -24.08 -25.36
CA VAL A 1194 30.33 -24.84 -26.61
C VAL A 1194 30.04 -26.30 -26.27
N GLY A 1195 28.87 -26.80 -26.68
CA GLY A 1195 28.39 -28.14 -26.35
C GLY A 1195 27.59 -28.24 -25.04
N GLY A 1196 27.07 -27.13 -24.51
CA GLY A 1196 26.10 -27.13 -23.39
C GLY A 1196 26.69 -27.30 -21.99
N ALA A 1197 28.00 -27.49 -21.86
CA ALA A 1197 28.68 -27.62 -20.57
C ALA A 1197 28.62 -26.31 -19.74
N ALA A 1198 28.61 -26.42 -18.42
CA ALA A 1198 28.65 -25.28 -17.49
C ALA A 1198 29.79 -24.30 -17.81
N GLY A 1199 29.44 -23.05 -18.14
CA GLY A 1199 30.35 -21.93 -18.41
C GLY A 1199 30.48 -20.95 -17.24
N GLY A 1200 30.06 -21.36 -16.04
CA GLY A 1200 29.89 -20.51 -14.87
C GLY A 1200 28.51 -19.83 -14.81
N LEU A 1201 28.29 -19.03 -13.78
CA LEU A 1201 27.07 -18.25 -13.59
C LEU A 1201 27.46 -16.76 -13.53
N ALA A 1202 26.56 -15.88 -13.97
CA ALA A 1202 26.66 -14.44 -13.73
C ALA A 1202 25.42 -14.01 -12.94
N GLY A 1203 25.47 -12.87 -12.25
CA GLY A 1203 24.31 -12.43 -11.50
C GLY A 1203 24.37 -10.98 -11.06
N LEU A 1204 23.23 -10.51 -10.56
CA LEU A 1204 23.07 -9.20 -9.97
C LEU A 1204 22.17 -9.25 -8.73
N VAL A 1205 22.40 -8.28 -7.85
CA VAL A 1205 21.53 -7.95 -6.72
C VAL A 1205 21.06 -6.51 -6.90
N GLU A 1206 19.77 -6.32 -7.16
CA GLU A 1206 19.03 -5.05 -7.03
C GLU A 1206 18.64 -4.92 -5.55
N PHE A 1207 19.05 -3.87 -4.83
CA PHE A 1207 18.82 -3.75 -3.39
C PHE A 1207 18.41 -2.35 -2.95
N SER A 1208 17.59 -2.27 -1.90
CA SER A 1208 17.13 -1.00 -1.34
C SER A 1208 18.23 -0.27 -0.57
N THR A 1209 18.57 0.93 -1.02
CA THR A 1209 19.58 1.80 -0.39
C THR A 1209 19.12 2.38 0.95
N ASP A 1210 17.81 2.40 1.19
CA ASP A 1210 17.22 2.71 2.51
C ASP A 1210 17.60 1.69 3.58
N LEU A 1211 17.96 0.46 3.17
CA LEU A 1211 18.23 -0.68 4.05
C LEU A 1211 19.71 -1.05 4.11
N PHE A 1212 20.38 -1.09 2.96
CA PHE A 1212 21.72 -1.66 2.82
C PHE A 1212 22.75 -0.65 2.29
N ASP A 1213 23.99 -0.80 2.75
CA ASP A 1213 25.17 -0.28 2.06
C ASP A 1213 25.70 -1.30 1.05
N ARG A 1214 26.16 -0.81 -0.10
CA ARG A 1214 26.75 -1.64 -1.17
C ARG A 1214 27.83 -2.60 -0.67
N VAL A 1215 28.62 -2.17 0.32
CA VAL A 1215 29.72 -2.94 0.95
C VAL A 1215 29.21 -4.11 1.82
N SER A 1216 27.95 -4.06 2.28
CA SER A 1216 27.32 -5.16 3.02
C SER A 1216 26.64 -6.16 2.08
N VAL A 1217 26.08 -5.68 0.96
CA VAL A 1217 25.61 -6.55 -0.14
C VAL A 1217 26.78 -7.24 -0.87
N GLU A 1218 27.94 -6.59 -1.00
CA GLU A 1218 29.19 -7.17 -1.52
C GLU A 1218 29.77 -8.31 -0.63
N ARG A 1219 29.23 -8.50 0.57
CA ARG A 1219 29.64 -9.57 1.52
C ARG A 1219 28.63 -10.71 1.65
N LEU A 1220 27.46 -10.56 1.04
CA LEU A 1220 26.34 -11.49 1.13
C LEU A 1220 26.38 -12.50 -0.02
#